data_AF-A0A9X8J058-F1
#
_entry.id   AF-A0A9X8J058-F1
#
_cell.length_a   1.000
_cell.length_b   1.000
_cell.length_c   1.000
_cell.angle_alpha   90.00
_cell.angle_beta   90.00
_cell.angle_gamma   90.00
#
_symmetry.space_group_name_H-M   'P 1'
#
loop_
_entity.id
_entity.type
_entity.pdbx_description
1 polymer ?
#
loop_
_entity_poly.entity_id
_entity_poly.type
_entity_poly.pdbx_seq_one_letter_code
_entity_poly.pdbx_strand_id
1 'polypeptide(L)'
;MIFNFQDIFTYLQSSKKIEHILAHSYRQVEYPFNKRGVYARNLPLFNKELYDLIFKLKRLPTVEEFEAHYVKKYLTRPANRVALQYHTNTAYKALISELHFYFILKESGLFDDVKMSYTYDLEAKTDLLIRKNGKMLGIQLFSGDENYRLSKLKSIEKLQLSYELKLYNLRDHPERKNIITGVDGSKFNLYGKLDGQFFAEYLSDAPNLTPEELMKDEPTDVFTLLPNVTIQNGDTIDTKDVQYSYIYIGLHFDHIEQYLSMLHKQGKKVFALYQKSDETFTATDGKIFTLNGKSLEKTDGLSYLKKYSNHLKHFNFYQYKIEHANPTFNIAVNAGAGSGKTTTLVSRILYLLFTKQINSLHEIVMITFTNEAASNMKEALEERLEKLYRTTGSEAHYEYLQQINFMKIVTIPTFAKEILKQFSHYIGLSVTIDISEMVVKRRGILERCLDATISGHSINPFGRLDYHKIIRFLENIWDKFNQKGIVEQELTHYLELNPQDDTLKLAVTNILKEAEEQFTALKFDEDFLTVADLTRFLKLLIDRQVPLHELNKHYKYLLVDEFQDTDIAQIQFIATIAAKANLHLTVVGDTKQSVYRFRGADSTAFSVLDDYLEEIQYQKLHTYHLIENFRSSQKLIEEMEKTFGRWREKELLPPNEQPMYSHQDNFMDEDQVFSLYTDEFTVGNLLADYALMPPKQDKPHVLAVLVRNNDEALEIGRMLSNSEDCPQYEVRTEGRLYVSKSARDLGILLHSWLYAKSDHIMRNQALFSLSETAFCIKEEPIHFTVENRYQNSRQKKPSSFIRADDFSFKLPEAWHTALELMKEKPILPIVQEFLEQSDYVTNLNSIGFNEIEVLKYELNLEKIITEIYEKFNNNATLIQVYDWLKLQILTNRESDEAEIEESAFDDNFVRVMTVHKSKGLQFHTVLIAYPNNAFILKNDAIKKDIIVQIGEKDELKFGWKYYDKPSEFEDISSNYHALRSQENEEQRREEARILYVAMTRAEQSLKIYELDDTQESADYPNTWGELLLM
;
A
#
# COMPACT_ATOMS: atom_id res chain seq x y z
N MET A 1 14.02 16.73 -55.80
CA MET A 1 14.89 17.65 -55.03
C MET A 1 15.83 16.78 -54.21
N ILE A 2 17.13 16.86 -54.43
CA ILE A 2 18.12 16.04 -53.72
C ILE A 2 18.23 16.61 -52.30
N PHE A 3 17.78 15.81 -51.34
CA PHE A 3 17.89 16.06 -49.91
C PHE A 3 19.36 15.88 -49.50
N ASN A 4 20.05 17.00 -49.29
CA ASN A 4 21.49 17.01 -49.04
C ASN A 4 21.77 16.78 -47.55
N PHE A 5 22.19 15.56 -47.20
CA PHE A 5 22.62 15.19 -45.85
C PHE A 5 23.80 16.04 -45.33
N GLN A 6 24.58 16.65 -46.23
CA GLN A 6 25.67 17.56 -45.85
C GLN A 6 25.13 18.85 -45.24
N ASP A 7 23.97 19.33 -45.67
CA ASP A 7 23.32 20.50 -45.08
C ASP A 7 22.79 20.17 -43.69
N ILE A 8 22.29 18.94 -43.45
CA ILE A 8 21.90 18.44 -42.11
C ILE A 8 23.12 18.32 -41.19
N PHE A 9 24.24 17.78 -41.69
CA PHE A 9 25.48 17.68 -40.90
C PHE A 9 26.04 19.07 -40.55
N THR A 10 25.97 20.02 -41.48
CA THR A 10 26.33 21.42 -41.25
C THR A 10 25.33 22.11 -40.31
N TYR A 11 24.05 21.72 -40.36
CA TYR A 11 22.98 22.19 -39.47
C TYR A 11 23.17 21.69 -38.03
N LEU A 12 23.64 20.45 -37.87
CA LEU A 12 23.90 19.79 -36.59
C LEU A 12 25.25 20.19 -35.97
N GLN A 13 26.24 20.68 -36.73
CA GLN A 13 27.55 21.07 -36.20
C GLN A 13 27.63 22.48 -35.57
N SER A 14 26.59 23.32 -35.71
CA SER A 14 26.61 24.64 -35.05
C SER A 14 26.06 24.53 -33.61
N SER A 15 26.93 24.74 -32.61
CA SER A 15 26.56 24.66 -31.18
C SER A 15 25.37 25.55 -30.82
N LYS A 16 25.27 26.73 -31.45
CA LYS A 16 24.15 27.69 -31.30
C LYS A 16 22.79 27.15 -31.78
N LYS A 17 22.73 26.18 -32.70
CA LYS A 17 21.46 25.56 -33.13
C LYS A 17 21.16 24.25 -32.42
N ILE A 18 22.15 23.49 -31.95
CA ILE A 18 21.91 22.39 -30.99
C ILE A 18 21.29 22.98 -29.71
N GLU A 19 21.80 24.11 -29.23
CA GLU A 19 21.24 24.87 -28.12
C GLU A 19 19.79 25.33 -28.43
N HIS A 20 19.52 25.75 -29.67
CA HIS A 20 18.18 26.16 -30.11
C HIS A 20 17.19 24.99 -30.31
N ILE A 21 17.67 23.82 -30.74
CA ILE A 21 16.91 22.57 -30.92
C ILE A 21 16.63 21.95 -29.56
N LEU A 22 17.60 21.87 -28.64
CA LEU A 22 17.36 21.44 -27.26
C LEU A 22 16.40 22.39 -26.53
N ALA A 23 16.51 23.70 -26.76
CA ALA A 23 15.56 24.69 -26.24
C ALA A 23 14.16 24.63 -26.90
N HIS A 24 14.01 24.06 -28.10
CA HIS A 24 12.71 23.87 -28.78
C HIS A 24 12.08 22.51 -28.49
N SER A 25 12.85 21.42 -28.54
CA SER A 25 12.40 20.04 -28.34
C SER A 25 11.88 19.80 -26.92
N TYR A 26 12.45 20.49 -25.92
CA TYR A 26 11.97 20.44 -24.54
C TYR A 26 10.95 21.54 -24.19
N ARG A 27 10.66 22.47 -25.13
CA ARG A 27 9.50 23.37 -25.03
C ARG A 27 8.22 22.75 -25.60
N GLN A 28 8.32 21.68 -26.38
CA GLN A 28 7.20 21.02 -27.08
C GLN A 28 6.91 19.60 -26.60
N VAL A 29 7.22 19.29 -25.34
CA VAL A 29 6.62 18.12 -24.67
C VAL A 29 5.26 18.56 -24.14
N GLU A 30 4.26 18.65 -25.02
CA GLU A 30 2.87 18.55 -24.57
C GLU A 30 2.59 17.05 -24.37
N TYR A 31 2.64 16.60 -23.12
CA TYR A 31 2.12 15.29 -22.75
C TYR A 31 1.05 15.41 -21.67
N PRO A 32 0.05 14.50 -21.71
CA PRO A 32 -1.21 14.64 -21.01
C PRO A 32 -1.00 14.38 -19.52
N PHE A 33 -1.26 15.39 -18.70
CA PHE A 33 -1.22 15.28 -17.25
C PHE A 33 -2.40 14.44 -16.73
N ASN A 34 -2.10 13.42 -15.93
CA ASN A 34 -2.97 12.93 -14.87
C ASN A 34 -2.14 12.22 -13.77
N LYS A 35 -2.01 12.90 -12.60
CA LYS A 35 -1.55 12.43 -11.26
C LYS A 35 -0.09 11.89 -11.16
N ARG A 36 0.75 12.11 -10.14
CA ARG A 36 0.68 12.46 -8.71
C ARG A 36 2.05 13.06 -8.28
N GLY A 37 2.08 13.91 -7.25
CA GLY A 37 3.29 14.28 -6.49
C GLY A 37 4.01 15.56 -6.94
N VAL A 38 4.35 16.42 -5.96
CA VAL A 38 5.20 17.61 -6.11
C VAL A 38 6.54 17.29 -6.78
N TYR A 39 6.98 16.02 -6.72
CA TYR A 39 8.11 15.44 -7.43
C TYR A 39 8.15 15.75 -8.94
N ALA A 40 6.99 15.80 -9.62
CA ALA A 40 6.94 16.02 -11.07
C ALA A 40 6.80 17.50 -11.48
N ARG A 41 6.32 18.39 -10.60
CA ARG A 41 6.07 19.80 -10.95
C ARG A 41 7.36 20.59 -11.18
N ASN A 42 8.42 20.30 -10.40
CA ASN A 42 9.67 21.05 -10.44
C ASN A 42 10.83 20.32 -11.13
N LEU A 43 10.70 19.01 -11.41
CA LEU A 43 11.72 18.23 -12.13
C LEU A 43 12.18 18.88 -13.44
N PRO A 44 11.28 19.45 -14.29
CA PRO A 44 11.69 20.15 -15.50
C PRO A 44 12.54 21.41 -15.23
N LEU A 45 12.28 22.10 -14.11
CA LEU A 45 13.04 23.26 -13.67
C LEU A 45 14.43 22.84 -13.15
N PHE A 46 14.49 21.78 -12.33
CA PHE A 46 15.75 21.22 -11.84
C PHE A 46 16.64 20.70 -12.96
N ASN A 47 16.06 20.01 -13.96
CA ASN A 47 16.78 19.54 -15.14
C ASN A 47 17.46 20.70 -15.87
N LYS A 48 16.67 21.74 -16.18
CA LYS A 48 17.18 22.93 -16.89
C LYS A 48 18.31 23.60 -16.13
N GLU A 49 18.16 23.80 -14.82
CA GLU A 49 19.18 24.45 -13.99
C GLU A 49 20.46 23.61 -13.87
N LEU A 50 20.33 22.28 -13.85
CA LEU A 50 21.49 21.38 -13.80
C LEU A 50 22.27 21.48 -15.10
N TYR A 51 21.58 21.47 -16.25
CA TYR A 51 22.22 21.67 -17.55
C TYR A 51 22.85 23.05 -17.67
N ASP A 52 22.17 24.12 -17.26
CA ASP A 52 22.71 25.49 -17.25
C ASP A 52 23.99 25.56 -16.40
N LEU A 53 24.01 24.89 -15.25
CA LEU A 53 25.18 24.83 -14.37
C LEU A 53 26.30 23.98 -14.96
N ILE A 54 26.00 22.84 -15.59
CA ILE A 54 26.97 22.00 -16.31
C ILE A 54 27.61 22.80 -17.46
N PHE A 55 26.82 23.53 -18.24
CA PHE A 55 27.34 24.38 -19.31
C PHE A 55 28.23 25.51 -18.78
N LYS A 56 27.85 26.10 -17.65
CA LYS A 56 28.60 27.18 -16.99
C LYS A 56 29.91 26.68 -16.38
N LEU A 57 29.89 25.54 -15.70
CA LEU A 57 31.06 24.97 -15.02
C LEU A 57 31.94 24.16 -15.96
N LYS A 58 31.42 23.75 -17.13
CA LYS A 58 32.10 22.89 -18.11
C LYS A 58 32.55 21.56 -17.51
N ARG A 59 31.92 21.15 -16.40
CA ARG A 59 32.06 19.88 -15.68
C ARG A 59 30.73 19.55 -15.00
N LEU A 60 30.54 18.30 -14.58
CA LEU A 60 29.44 17.99 -13.67
C LEU A 60 29.66 18.78 -12.35
N PRO A 61 28.67 19.56 -11.89
CA PRO A 61 28.71 20.17 -10.56
C PRO A 61 28.71 19.08 -9.49
N THR A 62 29.31 19.31 -8.33
CA THR A 62 29.04 18.46 -7.15
C THR A 62 27.62 18.70 -6.63
N VAL A 63 27.12 17.80 -5.76
CA VAL A 63 25.83 17.99 -5.09
C VAL A 63 25.78 19.36 -4.41
N GLU A 64 26.84 19.75 -3.69
CA GLU A 64 26.88 21.03 -2.98
C GLU A 64 26.91 22.24 -3.93
N GLU A 65 27.54 22.10 -5.10
CA GLU A 65 27.59 23.19 -6.10
C GLU A 65 26.24 23.41 -6.79
N PHE A 66 25.52 22.32 -7.08
CA PHE A 66 24.18 22.40 -7.64
C PHE A 66 23.16 22.92 -6.62
N GLU A 67 23.25 22.44 -5.38
CA GLU A 67 22.47 22.94 -4.25
C GLU A 67 22.69 24.44 -4.04
N ALA A 68 23.95 24.89 -3.96
CA ALA A 68 24.27 26.30 -3.77
C ALA A 68 23.80 27.18 -4.94
N HIS A 69 23.91 26.70 -6.18
CA HIS A 69 23.42 27.41 -7.37
C HIS A 69 21.90 27.55 -7.36
N TYR A 70 21.19 26.48 -7.03
CA TYR A 70 19.73 26.46 -7.03
C TYR A 70 19.14 27.25 -5.85
N VAL A 71 19.65 27.03 -4.63
CA VAL A 71 19.27 27.78 -3.43
C VAL A 71 19.53 29.28 -3.62
N LYS A 72 20.67 29.66 -4.19
CA LYS A 72 20.97 31.08 -4.46
C LYS A 72 20.00 31.73 -5.46
N LYS A 73 19.43 30.94 -6.39
CA LYS A 73 18.59 31.44 -7.48
C LYS A 73 17.10 31.47 -7.14
N TYR A 74 16.62 30.58 -6.27
CA TYR A 74 15.20 30.35 -6.01
C TYR A 74 14.77 30.49 -4.53
N LEU A 75 15.69 30.75 -3.60
CA LEU A 75 15.32 31.00 -2.21
C LEU A 75 14.62 32.35 -2.07
N THR A 76 13.29 32.34 -1.91
CA THR A 76 12.47 33.52 -1.66
C THR A 76 12.24 33.79 -0.17
N ARG A 77 12.42 32.78 0.71
CA ARG A 77 12.27 32.89 2.18
C ARG A 77 13.26 31.99 2.95
N PRO A 78 13.66 32.35 4.19
CA PRO A 78 14.61 31.57 4.99
C PRO A 78 14.12 30.17 5.40
N ALA A 79 12.83 30.01 5.71
CA ALA A 79 12.25 28.75 6.19
C ALA A 79 12.20 27.63 5.13
N ASN A 80 12.20 27.98 3.84
CA ASN A 80 12.18 27.00 2.75
C ASN A 80 13.55 26.40 2.41
N ARG A 81 14.62 26.81 3.10
CA ARG A 81 15.99 26.40 2.74
C ARG A 81 16.18 24.88 2.86
N VAL A 82 15.74 24.27 3.96
CA VAL A 82 15.94 22.83 4.22
C VAL A 82 15.15 21.98 3.22
N ALA A 83 13.88 22.31 2.98
CA ALA A 83 13.06 21.67 1.95
C ALA A 83 13.66 21.85 0.54
N LEU A 84 14.15 23.05 0.19
CA LEU A 84 14.80 23.28 -1.11
C LEU A 84 16.08 22.46 -1.26
N GLN A 85 16.88 22.35 -0.20
CA GLN A 85 18.12 21.55 -0.19
C GLN A 85 17.78 20.05 -0.35
N TYR A 86 16.78 19.56 0.36
CA TYR A 86 16.27 18.20 0.23
C TYR A 86 15.79 17.91 -1.20
N HIS A 87 14.92 18.76 -1.76
CA HIS A 87 14.42 18.58 -3.13
C HIS A 87 15.52 18.71 -4.18
N THR A 88 16.50 19.60 -4.00
CA THR A 88 17.62 19.76 -4.94
C THR A 88 18.57 18.57 -4.91
N ASN A 89 18.85 18.01 -3.73
CA ASN A 89 19.70 16.83 -3.56
C ASN A 89 19.02 15.56 -4.12
N THR A 90 17.72 15.39 -3.83
CA THR A 90 16.91 14.30 -4.37
C THR A 90 16.75 14.41 -5.88
N ALA A 91 16.51 15.61 -6.42
CA ALA A 91 16.46 15.85 -7.86
C ALA A 91 17.82 15.60 -8.54
N TYR A 92 18.93 16.04 -7.94
CA TYR A 92 20.28 15.77 -8.45
C TYR A 92 20.59 14.27 -8.50
N LYS A 93 20.22 13.51 -7.45
CA LYS A 93 20.39 12.06 -7.40
C LYS A 93 19.51 11.34 -8.43
N ALA A 94 18.24 11.75 -8.57
CA ALA A 94 17.33 11.23 -9.59
C ALA A 94 17.84 11.53 -11.01
N LEU A 95 18.25 12.78 -11.30
CA LEU A 95 18.81 13.20 -12.59
C LEU A 95 20.11 12.49 -12.95
N ILE A 96 21.03 12.31 -12.00
CA ILE A 96 22.27 11.56 -12.25
C ILE A 96 21.95 10.08 -12.53
N SER A 97 20.92 9.53 -11.89
CA SER A 97 20.47 8.15 -12.16
C SER A 97 19.74 8.01 -13.51
N GLU A 98 19.06 9.06 -13.97
CA GLU A 98 18.33 9.10 -15.25
C GLU A 98 19.15 9.68 -16.42
N LEU A 99 20.35 10.20 -16.18
CA LEU A 99 21.31 10.63 -17.21
C LEU A 99 21.86 9.40 -17.95
N HIS A 100 21.01 8.76 -18.74
CA HIS A 100 21.42 7.90 -19.83
C HIS A 100 22.18 8.76 -20.84
N PHE A 101 23.51 8.73 -20.76
CA PHE A 101 24.41 9.23 -21.79
C PHE A 101 24.14 8.50 -23.12
N TYR A 102 23.19 9.01 -23.92
CA TYR A 102 22.96 8.48 -25.27
C TYR A 102 23.85 9.14 -26.34
N PHE A 103 24.82 9.97 -25.96
CA PHE A 103 25.86 10.39 -26.87
C PHE A 103 27.22 10.31 -26.22
N ILE A 104 28.04 9.44 -26.78
CA ILE A 104 29.50 9.60 -26.84
C ILE A 104 29.74 11.01 -27.39
N LEU A 105 29.99 11.98 -26.51
CA LEU A 105 30.67 13.21 -26.87
C LEU A 105 32.11 12.84 -27.18
N LYS A 106 32.33 12.40 -28.41
CA LYS A 106 33.67 12.29 -28.96
C LYS A 106 34.18 13.73 -29.15
N GLU A 107 35.21 14.08 -28.39
CA GLU A 107 36.03 15.30 -28.50
C GLU A 107 35.41 16.61 -27.97
N SER A 108 35.11 16.65 -26.67
CA SER A 108 34.98 17.91 -25.93
C SER A 108 36.11 17.99 -24.89
N GLY A 109 37.21 18.67 -25.22
CA GLY A 109 38.36 18.94 -24.32
C GLY A 109 38.06 19.93 -23.17
N LEU A 110 36.84 19.88 -22.65
CA LEU A 110 36.33 20.72 -21.55
C LEU A 110 36.22 19.95 -20.23
N PHE A 111 36.18 18.61 -20.29
CA PHE A 111 35.92 17.73 -19.14
C PHE A 111 37.12 16.84 -18.78
N ASP A 112 38.31 17.12 -19.31
CA ASP A 112 39.49 16.25 -19.24
C ASP A 112 40.05 16.05 -17.81
N ASP A 113 39.69 16.90 -16.85
CA ASP A 113 40.13 16.81 -15.45
C ASP A 113 39.15 16.05 -14.52
N VAL A 114 38.01 15.55 -15.02
CA VAL A 114 37.10 14.71 -14.22
C VAL A 114 37.60 13.27 -14.27
N LYS A 115 38.38 12.87 -13.26
CA LYS A 115 38.75 11.46 -13.05
C LYS A 115 37.54 10.66 -12.58
N MET A 116 36.78 10.11 -13.52
CA MET A 116 35.89 8.99 -13.23
C MET A 116 36.71 7.69 -13.24
N SER A 117 36.67 6.95 -12.13
CA SER A 117 37.25 5.62 -12.05
C SER A 117 36.32 4.63 -12.77
N TYR A 118 36.43 4.58 -14.11
CA TYR A 118 35.95 3.46 -14.91
C TYR A 118 37.15 2.74 -15.51
N THR A 119 37.28 1.45 -15.19
CA THR A 119 38.29 0.60 -15.82
C THR A 119 37.78 0.13 -17.19
N TYR A 120 38.20 0.88 -18.22
CA TYR A 120 38.48 0.56 -19.62
C TYR A 120 37.79 -0.63 -20.34
N ASP A 121 37.27 -0.32 -21.53
CA ASP A 121 37.45 -1.15 -22.74
C ASP A 121 37.73 -0.24 -23.95
N LEU A 122 38.93 -0.30 -24.53
CA LEU A 122 39.26 0.20 -25.88
C LEU A 122 40.71 -0.08 -26.27
N GLU A 123 40.93 -1.15 -27.04
CA GLU A 123 41.88 -1.18 -28.16
C GLU A 123 41.42 -2.29 -29.13
N ALA A 124 40.98 -1.91 -30.33
CA ALA A 124 40.41 -2.83 -31.32
C ALA A 124 41.44 -3.87 -31.81
N LYS A 125 41.19 -5.15 -31.50
CA LYS A 125 41.88 -6.35 -32.02
C LYS A 125 40.92 -7.30 -32.76
N THR A 126 40.01 -6.76 -33.57
CA THR A 126 38.78 -7.48 -33.96
C THR A 126 38.69 -7.94 -35.41
N ASP A 127 39.76 -7.81 -36.20
CA ASP A 127 39.83 -8.36 -37.56
C ASP A 127 40.78 -9.57 -37.59
N LEU A 128 40.29 -10.70 -38.12
CA LEU A 128 41.02 -11.97 -38.22
C LEU A 128 41.60 -12.11 -39.63
N LEU A 129 42.93 -12.12 -39.73
CA LEU A 129 43.67 -12.34 -40.98
C LEU A 129 44.12 -13.80 -41.05
N ILE A 130 43.56 -14.55 -42.00
CA ILE A 130 43.81 -15.98 -42.17
C ILE A 130 44.49 -16.20 -43.52
N ARG A 131 45.53 -17.04 -43.55
CA ARG A 131 46.25 -17.39 -44.77
C ARG A 131 45.91 -18.83 -45.18
N LYS A 132 45.30 -19.01 -46.35
CA LYS A 132 44.98 -20.34 -46.91
C LYS A 132 45.53 -20.41 -48.34
N ASN A 133 46.38 -21.40 -48.61
CA ASN A 133 47.02 -21.64 -49.91
C ASN A 133 47.70 -20.39 -50.52
N GLY A 134 48.41 -19.63 -49.68
CA GLY A 134 49.19 -18.45 -50.11
C GLY A 134 48.37 -17.17 -50.33
N LYS A 135 47.03 -17.23 -50.33
CA LYS A 135 46.15 -16.05 -50.34
C LYS A 135 45.80 -15.63 -48.91
N MET A 136 45.78 -14.33 -48.68
CA MET A 136 45.40 -13.70 -47.41
C MET A 136 43.90 -13.41 -47.45
N LEU A 137 43.19 -13.70 -46.36
CA LEU A 137 41.75 -13.49 -46.19
C LEU A 137 41.53 -12.70 -44.89
N GLY A 138 40.80 -11.59 -44.95
CA GLY A 138 40.43 -10.80 -43.77
C GLY A 138 38.96 -11.00 -43.43
N ILE A 139 38.68 -11.34 -42.18
CA ILE A 139 37.32 -11.57 -41.66
C ILE A 139 37.06 -10.60 -40.50
N GLN A 140 35.96 -9.87 -40.57
CA GLN A 140 35.57 -8.87 -39.58
C GLN A 140 34.35 -9.36 -38.78
N LEU A 141 34.43 -9.28 -37.46
CA LEU A 141 33.51 -9.95 -36.53
C LEU A 141 32.43 -9.03 -35.92
N PHE A 142 32.12 -7.88 -36.52
CA PHE A 142 31.06 -6.95 -36.02
C PHE A 142 30.19 -6.36 -37.13
N SER A 143 28.95 -5.97 -36.79
CA SER A 143 27.98 -5.41 -37.72
C SER A 143 28.22 -3.92 -37.99
N GLY A 144 28.34 -3.57 -39.26
CA GLY A 144 28.26 -2.20 -39.77
C GLY A 144 27.05 -2.06 -40.70
N ASP A 145 26.50 -0.85 -40.81
CA ASP A 145 25.47 -0.56 -41.80
C ASP A 145 26.04 -0.59 -43.24
N GLU A 146 25.17 -0.47 -44.24
CA GLU A 146 25.58 -0.56 -45.65
C GLU A 146 26.59 0.54 -46.05
N ASN A 147 26.52 1.71 -45.40
CA ASN A 147 27.43 2.83 -45.60
C ASN A 147 28.84 2.53 -45.07
N TYR A 148 28.94 1.82 -43.94
CA TYR A 148 30.21 1.36 -43.37
C TYR A 148 30.89 0.34 -44.29
N ARG A 149 30.14 -0.62 -44.86
CA ARG A 149 30.64 -1.58 -45.85
C ARG A 149 31.22 -0.89 -47.09
N LEU A 150 30.52 0.10 -47.62
CA LEU A 150 30.96 0.85 -48.81
C LEU A 150 32.23 1.69 -48.52
N SER A 151 32.33 2.27 -47.33
CA SER A 151 33.52 3.01 -46.87
C SER A 151 34.74 2.10 -46.71
N LYS A 152 34.53 0.86 -46.23
CA LYS A 152 35.62 -0.09 -46.02
C LYS A 152 36.09 -0.78 -47.31
N LEU A 153 35.17 -1.10 -48.23
CA LEU A 153 35.52 -1.54 -49.59
C LEU A 153 36.38 -0.51 -50.32
N LYS A 154 36.02 0.79 -50.25
CA LYS A 154 36.85 1.89 -50.81
C LYS A 154 38.22 2.03 -50.15
N SER A 155 38.34 1.69 -48.87
CA SER A 155 39.61 1.71 -48.14
C SER A 155 40.51 0.53 -48.54
N ILE A 156 39.93 -0.64 -48.81
CA ILE A 156 40.64 -1.83 -49.28
C ILE A 156 41.06 -1.68 -50.75
N GLU A 157 40.20 -1.14 -51.62
CA GLU A 157 40.54 -0.81 -53.01
C GLU A 157 41.71 0.17 -53.11
N LYS A 158 41.78 1.16 -52.20
CA LYS A 158 42.91 2.11 -52.11
C LYS A 158 44.23 1.47 -51.70
N LEU A 159 44.19 0.34 -50.98
CA LEU A 159 45.37 -0.39 -50.52
C LEU A 159 45.88 -1.41 -51.55
N GLN A 160 45.21 -1.55 -52.71
CA GLN A 160 45.54 -2.50 -53.78
C GLN A 160 45.64 -3.96 -53.33
N LEU A 161 44.88 -4.36 -52.31
CA LEU A 161 44.86 -5.73 -51.82
C LEU A 161 43.61 -6.45 -52.37
N SER A 162 43.81 -7.63 -52.98
CA SER A 162 42.73 -8.43 -53.56
C SER A 162 42.06 -9.31 -52.48
N TYR A 163 40.98 -8.82 -51.88
CA TYR A 163 40.19 -9.52 -50.85
C TYR A 163 38.70 -9.56 -51.18
N GLU A 164 37.99 -10.53 -50.61
CA GLU A 164 36.52 -10.67 -50.72
C GLU A 164 35.89 -10.37 -49.34
N LEU A 165 34.95 -9.43 -49.28
CA LEU A 165 34.33 -8.97 -48.01
C LEU A 165 32.88 -9.49 -47.91
N LYS A 166 32.57 -10.30 -46.89
CA LYS A 166 31.20 -10.72 -46.56
C LYS A 166 30.79 -10.21 -45.17
N LEU A 167 29.56 -9.68 -45.08
CA LEU A 167 28.97 -9.20 -43.82
C LEU A 167 28.19 -10.31 -43.15
N TYR A 168 28.30 -10.40 -41.82
CA TYR A 168 27.51 -11.26 -40.96
C TYR A 168 26.77 -10.38 -39.93
N ASN A 169 25.50 -10.69 -39.62
CA ASN A 169 24.66 -9.86 -38.76
C ASN A 169 24.46 -10.53 -37.40
N LEU A 170 24.82 -9.83 -36.33
CA LEU A 170 25.00 -10.35 -34.96
C LEU A 170 23.77 -10.18 -34.05
N ARG A 171 22.60 -9.82 -34.59
CA ARG A 171 21.47 -9.37 -33.76
C ARG A 171 20.76 -10.45 -32.94
N ASP A 172 21.03 -11.74 -33.15
CA ASP A 172 20.18 -12.79 -32.58
C ASP A 172 20.77 -13.55 -31.37
N HIS A 173 22.05 -13.42 -31.02
CA HIS A 173 22.65 -14.23 -29.93
C HIS A 173 23.76 -13.52 -29.13
N PRO A 174 23.45 -12.83 -28.00
CA PRO A 174 24.44 -12.03 -27.26
C PRO A 174 25.28 -12.80 -26.21
N GLU A 175 24.87 -14.01 -25.82
CA GLU A 175 25.15 -14.50 -24.45
C GLU A 175 26.29 -15.54 -24.32
N ARG A 176 27.16 -15.81 -25.31
CA ARG A 176 28.17 -16.88 -25.17
C ARG A 176 29.58 -16.57 -25.71
N LYS A 177 30.37 -15.81 -24.95
CA LYS A 177 31.79 -15.53 -25.28
C LYS A 177 32.72 -16.73 -25.02
N ASN A 178 33.44 -17.22 -26.03
CA ASN A 178 34.60 -18.13 -25.95
C ASN A 178 35.86 -17.45 -26.48
N ILE A 179 36.97 -17.53 -25.74
CA ILE A 179 38.25 -16.93 -26.15
C ILE A 179 39.12 -17.98 -26.86
N ILE A 180 39.45 -17.78 -28.13
CA ILE A 180 40.39 -18.61 -28.90
C ILE A 180 41.72 -17.87 -29.08
N THR A 181 42.82 -18.62 -29.18
CA THR A 181 44.16 -18.04 -29.39
C THR A 181 44.66 -18.39 -30.79
N GLY A 182 45.02 -17.38 -31.58
CA GLY A 182 45.58 -17.49 -32.92
C GLY A 182 47.03 -17.99 -32.93
N VAL A 183 47.52 -18.31 -34.12
CA VAL A 183 48.84 -18.96 -34.36
C VAL A 183 50.02 -18.07 -33.94
N ASP A 184 49.82 -16.76 -33.86
CA ASP A 184 50.78 -15.77 -33.37
C ASP A 184 50.65 -15.45 -31.86
N GLY A 185 49.75 -16.16 -31.16
CA GLY A 185 49.50 -15.98 -29.72
C GLY A 185 48.48 -14.90 -29.37
N SER A 186 47.84 -14.25 -30.34
CA SER A 186 46.77 -13.28 -30.08
C SER A 186 45.43 -13.95 -29.73
N LYS A 187 44.67 -13.38 -28.77
CA LYS A 187 43.41 -13.96 -28.23
C LYS A 187 42.18 -13.23 -28.79
N PHE A 188 41.15 -13.96 -29.20
CA PHE A 188 39.92 -13.46 -29.83
C PHE A 188 38.67 -14.05 -29.19
N ASN A 189 37.56 -13.30 -29.18
CA ASN A 189 36.28 -13.73 -28.60
C ASN A 189 35.28 -14.15 -29.69
N LEU A 190 34.70 -15.35 -29.60
CA LEU A 190 33.54 -15.82 -30.38
C LEU A 190 32.29 -15.84 -29.51
N TYR A 191 31.11 -15.57 -30.06
CA TYR A 191 29.90 -15.25 -29.27
C TYR A 191 28.86 -16.40 -29.15
N GLY A 192 29.20 -17.65 -29.54
CA GLY A 192 28.35 -18.83 -29.33
C GLY A 192 28.96 -20.20 -29.67
N LYS A 193 28.34 -21.28 -29.14
CA LYS A 193 28.72 -22.70 -29.41
C LYS A 193 28.29 -23.15 -30.82
N LEU A 194 27.13 -22.65 -31.29
CA LEU A 194 26.65 -22.77 -32.67
C LEU A 194 27.55 -22.00 -33.66
N ASP A 195 28.15 -20.89 -33.23
CA ASP A 195 29.09 -20.12 -34.05
C ASP A 195 30.43 -20.83 -34.23
N GLY A 196 30.90 -21.55 -33.21
CA GLY A 196 32.05 -22.46 -33.31
C GLY A 196 31.76 -23.69 -34.20
N GLN A 197 30.50 -24.16 -34.20
CA GLN A 197 30.01 -25.24 -35.05
C GLN A 197 29.87 -24.78 -36.51
N PHE A 198 29.36 -23.57 -36.76
CA PHE A 198 29.32 -22.92 -38.07
C PHE A 198 30.73 -22.58 -38.59
N PHE A 199 31.64 -22.12 -37.72
CA PHE A 199 33.07 -21.96 -38.05
C PHE A 199 33.72 -23.31 -38.39
N ALA A 200 33.39 -24.37 -37.66
CA ALA A 200 33.91 -25.72 -37.90
C ALA A 200 33.33 -26.32 -39.19
N GLU A 201 32.02 -26.18 -39.46
CA GLU A 201 31.32 -26.58 -40.70
C GLU A 201 31.87 -25.82 -41.92
N TYR A 202 32.09 -24.51 -41.80
CA TYR A 202 32.67 -23.68 -42.85
C TYR A 202 34.17 -23.95 -43.09
N LEU A 203 34.91 -24.34 -42.03
CA LEU A 203 36.29 -24.82 -42.15
C LEU A 203 36.37 -26.27 -42.66
N SER A 204 35.31 -27.06 -42.51
CA SER A 204 35.21 -28.49 -42.86
C SER A 204 34.48 -28.78 -44.18
N ASP A 205 34.38 -27.79 -45.07
CA ASP A 205 34.10 -28.00 -46.50
C ASP A 205 35.26 -28.71 -47.25
N ALA A 206 35.98 -29.61 -46.56
CA ALA A 206 36.87 -30.64 -47.07
C ALA A 206 36.78 -31.88 -46.14
N PRO A 207 36.79 -33.09 -46.71
CA PRO A 207 35.92 -34.20 -46.32
C PRO A 207 36.34 -34.89 -45.01
N ASN A 208 35.35 -35.15 -44.13
CA ASN A 208 35.25 -36.26 -43.15
C ASN A 208 34.89 -35.84 -41.72
N LEU A 209 33.67 -35.34 -41.48
CA LEU A 209 32.98 -35.47 -40.18
C LEU A 209 31.47 -35.38 -40.42
N THR A 210 30.70 -36.39 -40.00
CA THR A 210 29.24 -36.48 -40.26
C THR A 210 28.41 -36.22 -38.99
N PRO A 211 27.28 -35.48 -39.06
CA PRO A 211 26.45 -35.08 -37.91
C PRO A 211 25.78 -36.20 -37.09
N GLU A 212 25.88 -37.47 -37.48
CA GLU A 212 25.15 -38.59 -36.90
C GLU A 212 25.72 -39.12 -35.57
N GLU A 213 26.87 -38.64 -35.10
CA GLU A 213 27.41 -38.99 -33.78
C GLU A 213 26.93 -38.07 -32.64
N LEU A 214 26.21 -36.98 -32.95
CA LEU A 214 25.78 -35.98 -31.96
C LEU A 214 24.36 -36.18 -31.43
N MET A 215 23.61 -37.17 -31.92
CA MET A 215 22.25 -37.44 -31.44
C MET A 215 21.96 -38.94 -31.36
N LYS A 216 22.03 -39.49 -30.15
CA LYS A 216 21.21 -40.63 -29.72
C LYS A 216 20.71 -40.44 -28.29
N ASP A 217 19.38 -40.40 -28.18
CA ASP A 217 18.54 -40.64 -27.00
C ASP A 217 18.88 -41.99 -26.33
N GLU A 218 18.73 -42.27 -25.03
CA GLU A 218 17.72 -41.95 -23.98
C GLU A 218 18.26 -42.53 -22.62
N PRO A 219 17.65 -42.41 -21.40
CA PRO A 219 16.40 -41.75 -21.02
C PRO A 219 16.45 -40.84 -19.75
N THR A 220 15.45 -39.95 -19.66
CA THR A 220 14.78 -39.40 -18.46
C THR A 220 15.61 -38.98 -17.23
N ASP A 221 15.79 -37.66 -17.06
CA ASP A 221 15.78 -37.03 -15.73
C ASP A 221 14.58 -36.08 -15.64
N VAL A 222 13.49 -36.62 -15.11
CA VAL A 222 12.27 -35.89 -14.76
C VAL A 222 12.52 -35.20 -13.42
N PHE A 223 12.51 -33.87 -13.41
CA PHE A 223 12.34 -33.08 -12.19
C PHE A 223 10.97 -33.42 -11.59
N THR A 224 10.94 -33.89 -10.35
CA THR A 224 9.69 -34.24 -9.65
C THR A 224 9.49 -33.28 -8.49
N LEU A 225 8.34 -32.59 -8.48
CA LEU A 225 7.80 -31.88 -7.31
C LEU A 225 7.45 -32.91 -6.23
N LEU A 226 7.83 -32.67 -4.98
CA LEU A 226 7.67 -33.63 -3.89
C LEU A 226 6.35 -33.44 -3.13
N PRO A 227 5.51 -34.48 -3.02
CA PRO A 227 4.56 -34.64 -1.93
C PRO A 227 5.12 -35.54 -0.81
N ASN A 228 4.70 -35.22 0.43
CA ASN A 228 4.73 -36.01 1.67
C ASN A 228 6.11 -36.44 2.22
N VAL A 229 6.41 -36.09 3.48
CA VAL A 229 6.95 -37.01 4.54
C VAL A 229 7.08 -36.28 5.89
N THR A 230 6.84 -37.07 6.94
CA THR A 230 6.75 -36.78 8.38
C THR A 230 8.12 -36.76 9.07
N ILE A 231 8.24 -36.06 10.20
CA ILE A 231 9.52 -35.79 10.89
C ILE A 231 9.54 -36.44 12.27
N GLN A 232 10.70 -36.99 12.67
CA GLN A 232 11.03 -37.23 14.07
C GLN A 232 12.44 -36.74 14.44
N ASN A 233 12.42 -35.78 15.37
CA ASN A 233 13.29 -35.47 16.52
C ASN A 233 14.84 -35.50 16.42
N GLY A 234 15.41 -34.39 16.93
CA GLY A 234 16.61 -34.41 17.79
C GLY A 234 17.74 -33.47 17.36
N ASP A 235 17.74 -32.25 17.94
CA ASP A 235 18.87 -31.44 18.48
C ASP A 235 20.29 -31.65 17.93
N THR A 236 21.16 -30.66 17.69
CA THR A 236 21.24 -29.19 17.88
C THR A 236 22.41 -28.73 16.99
N ILE A 237 22.38 -27.53 16.39
CA ILE A 237 23.57 -26.96 15.73
C ILE A 237 23.73 -25.46 16.07
N ASP A 238 24.97 -25.15 16.42
CA ASP A 238 25.62 -23.89 16.79
C ASP A 238 25.65 -22.85 15.64
N THR A 239 25.43 -21.58 15.95
CA THR A 239 25.03 -20.50 15.00
C THR A 239 26.16 -19.65 14.43
N LYS A 240 27.42 -20.11 14.48
CA LYS A 240 28.53 -19.38 13.82
C LYS A 240 28.76 -19.74 12.35
N ASP A 241 28.17 -20.82 11.84
CA ASP A 241 28.60 -21.44 10.58
C ASP A 241 27.48 -21.63 9.55
N VAL A 242 26.94 -20.54 9.02
CA VAL A 242 26.05 -20.64 7.84
C VAL A 242 26.64 -19.88 6.68
N GLN A 243 27.40 -20.64 5.91
CA GLN A 243 28.24 -20.15 4.83
C GLN A 243 27.57 -20.17 3.46
N TYR A 244 26.36 -20.68 3.24
CA TYR A 244 25.87 -20.96 1.87
C TYR A 244 24.42 -20.52 1.61
N SER A 245 24.20 -19.89 0.46
CA SER A 245 22.96 -19.33 -0.10
C SER A 245 22.14 -20.31 -0.97
N TYR A 246 22.71 -21.44 -1.43
CA TYR A 246 22.03 -22.49 -2.21
C TYR A 246 22.50 -23.87 -1.75
N ILE A 247 21.65 -24.90 -1.85
CA ILE A 247 21.98 -26.30 -1.52
C ILE A 247 21.72 -27.21 -2.73
N TYR A 248 22.73 -27.97 -3.16
CA TYR A 248 22.64 -29.02 -4.18
C TYR A 248 22.89 -30.39 -3.53
N ILE A 249 22.10 -31.42 -3.88
CA ILE A 249 22.28 -32.80 -3.41
C ILE A 249 22.13 -33.73 -4.62
N GLY A 250 23.17 -34.48 -4.98
CA GLY A 250 23.11 -35.40 -6.12
C GLY A 250 24.44 -36.06 -6.43
N LEU A 251 24.51 -36.79 -7.55
CA LEU A 251 25.77 -37.39 -8.05
C LEU A 251 26.75 -36.30 -8.51
N HIS A 252 28.06 -36.58 -8.40
CA HIS A 252 29.11 -35.69 -8.89
C HIS A 252 29.22 -35.82 -10.41
N PHE A 253 28.89 -34.74 -11.13
CA PHE A 253 29.07 -34.65 -12.58
C PHE A 253 29.74 -33.33 -12.96
N ASP A 254 30.57 -33.35 -14.00
CA ASP A 254 31.32 -32.16 -14.44
C ASP A 254 30.44 -30.96 -14.80
N HIS A 255 29.23 -31.20 -15.32
CA HIS A 255 28.29 -30.13 -15.67
C HIS A 255 27.63 -29.49 -14.43
N ILE A 256 27.47 -30.25 -13.34
CA ILE A 256 27.00 -29.75 -12.05
C ILE A 256 28.09 -28.86 -11.42
N GLU A 257 29.35 -29.29 -11.41
CA GLU A 257 30.50 -28.49 -10.97
C GLU A 257 30.59 -27.14 -11.70
N GLN A 258 30.39 -27.14 -13.02
CA GLN A 258 30.37 -25.92 -13.82
C GLN A 258 29.22 -24.98 -13.44
N TYR A 259 28.04 -25.53 -13.16
CA TYR A 259 26.87 -24.76 -12.75
C TYR A 259 27.00 -24.21 -11.32
N LEU A 260 27.51 -25.00 -10.38
CA LEU A 260 27.80 -24.56 -9.02
C LEU A 260 28.92 -23.50 -9.00
N SER A 261 29.92 -23.65 -9.86
CA SER A 261 30.97 -22.64 -10.09
C SER A 261 30.42 -21.34 -10.68
N MET A 262 29.42 -21.43 -11.57
CA MET A 262 28.72 -20.26 -12.10
C MET A 262 27.96 -19.52 -10.99
N LEU A 263 27.21 -20.23 -10.15
CA LEU A 263 26.52 -19.65 -8.99
C LEU A 263 27.52 -19.01 -8.01
N HIS A 264 28.65 -19.66 -7.76
CA HIS A 264 29.73 -19.13 -6.93
C HIS A 264 30.35 -17.86 -7.51
N LYS A 265 30.54 -17.79 -8.83
CA LYS A 265 31.03 -16.59 -9.53
C LYS A 265 30.02 -15.42 -9.52
N GLN A 266 28.73 -15.72 -9.37
CA GLN A 266 27.66 -14.73 -9.20
C GLN A 266 27.49 -14.28 -7.73
N GLY A 267 28.46 -14.60 -6.86
CA GLY A 267 28.45 -14.21 -5.45
C GLY A 267 27.46 -15.00 -4.60
N LYS A 268 26.85 -16.07 -5.14
CA LYS A 268 25.99 -16.98 -4.38
C LYS A 268 26.86 -18.03 -3.73
N LYS A 269 26.85 -18.12 -2.41
CA LYS A 269 27.56 -19.19 -1.72
C LYS A 269 26.75 -20.48 -1.92
N VAL A 270 27.33 -21.59 -2.36
CA VAL A 270 26.56 -22.83 -2.64
C VAL A 270 27.15 -24.00 -1.88
N PHE A 271 26.30 -24.76 -1.18
CA PHE A 271 26.64 -25.99 -0.50
C PHE A 271 26.23 -27.17 -1.38
N ALA A 272 27.18 -27.96 -1.87
CA ALA A 272 26.87 -29.10 -2.71
C ALA A 272 27.27 -30.40 -2.01
N LEU A 273 26.36 -31.39 -2.00
CA LEU A 273 26.56 -32.72 -1.48
C LEU A 273 26.61 -33.71 -2.62
N TYR A 274 27.77 -34.33 -2.78
CA TYR A 274 28.05 -35.25 -3.87
C TYR A 274 28.02 -36.70 -3.38
N GLN A 275 27.15 -37.51 -3.98
CA GLN A 275 27.05 -38.94 -3.66
C GLN A 275 28.23 -39.71 -4.27
N LYS A 276 28.96 -40.49 -3.46
CA LYS A 276 30.00 -41.43 -3.87
C LYS A 276 29.42 -42.83 -4.12
N SER A 277 30.21 -43.66 -4.80
CA SER A 277 29.85 -45.04 -5.16
C SER A 277 29.64 -45.99 -3.97
N ASP A 278 30.03 -45.60 -2.77
CA ASP A 278 29.88 -46.33 -1.51
C ASP A 278 28.72 -45.81 -0.63
N GLU A 279 27.78 -45.06 -1.22
CA GLU A 279 26.64 -44.41 -0.54
C GLU A 279 27.02 -43.36 0.52
N THR A 280 28.28 -42.91 0.53
CA THR A 280 28.70 -41.75 1.33
C THR A 280 28.51 -40.45 0.54
N PHE A 281 28.12 -39.37 1.21
CA PHE A 281 28.03 -38.05 0.61
C PHE A 281 29.25 -37.23 0.99
N THR A 282 29.87 -36.54 0.04
CA THR A 282 30.98 -35.63 0.30
C THR A 282 30.51 -34.21 0.01
N ALA A 283 30.54 -33.35 1.02
CA ALA A 283 30.24 -31.94 0.81
C ALA A 283 31.39 -31.22 0.11
N THR A 284 31.08 -30.08 -0.49
CA THR A 284 32.06 -29.17 -1.12
C THR A 284 33.15 -28.67 -0.16
N ASP A 285 32.94 -28.73 1.16
CA ASP A 285 33.95 -28.42 2.18
C ASP A 285 34.85 -29.62 2.56
N GLY A 286 34.67 -30.77 1.91
CA GLY A 286 35.44 -31.99 2.12
C GLY A 286 34.94 -32.90 3.24
N LYS A 287 33.87 -32.52 3.98
CA LYS A 287 33.27 -33.38 5.01
C LYS A 287 32.52 -34.55 4.37
N ILE A 288 32.70 -35.74 4.94
CA ILE A 288 32.06 -36.98 4.48
C ILE A 288 30.93 -37.33 5.45
N PHE A 289 29.73 -37.51 4.92
CA PHE A 289 28.54 -37.91 5.65
C PHE A 289 28.18 -39.34 5.25
N THR A 290 28.04 -40.22 6.23
CA THR A 290 27.52 -41.57 6.03
C THR A 290 26.01 -41.55 6.24
N LEU A 291 25.22 -41.83 5.19
CA LEU A 291 23.87 -42.31 5.41
C LEU A 291 23.99 -43.75 5.92
N ASN A 292 23.25 -44.12 6.95
CA ASN A 292 23.26 -45.47 7.53
C ASN A 292 22.63 -46.51 6.57
N GLY A 293 23.25 -46.73 5.41
CA GLY A 293 22.96 -47.81 4.46
C GLY A 293 21.54 -47.85 3.90
N LYS A 294 20.88 -46.70 3.73
CA LYS A 294 19.58 -46.63 3.04
C LYS A 294 19.55 -45.47 2.05
N SER A 295 19.18 -45.78 0.80
CA SER A 295 18.91 -44.82 -0.27
C SER A 295 17.86 -43.79 0.15
N LEU A 296 18.11 -42.51 -0.15
CA LEU A 296 17.14 -41.42 -0.03
C LEU A 296 16.08 -41.55 -1.13
N GLU A 297 14.80 -41.60 -0.77
CA GLU A 297 13.74 -41.41 -1.75
C GLU A 297 13.52 -39.91 -1.99
N LYS A 298 13.03 -39.57 -3.19
CA LYS A 298 12.75 -38.17 -3.61
C LYS A 298 11.97 -37.40 -2.54
N THR A 299 11.06 -38.05 -1.82
CA THR A 299 10.20 -37.51 -0.74
C THR A 299 10.95 -36.87 0.45
N ASP A 300 12.25 -37.11 0.62
CA ASP A 300 13.03 -36.66 1.79
C ASP A 300 13.65 -35.25 1.68
N GLY A 301 13.54 -34.57 0.53
CA GLY A 301 14.13 -33.24 0.32
C GLY A 301 13.53 -32.12 1.20
N LEU A 302 12.23 -32.20 1.51
CA LEU A 302 11.54 -31.28 2.44
C LEU A 302 12.00 -31.50 3.89
N SER A 303 12.22 -32.76 4.27
CA SER A 303 12.78 -33.13 5.57
C SER A 303 14.19 -32.59 5.74
N TYR A 304 14.98 -32.57 4.66
CA TYR A 304 16.30 -31.96 4.62
C TYR A 304 16.22 -30.43 4.77
N LEU A 305 15.44 -29.73 3.94
CA LEU A 305 15.29 -28.27 4.04
C LEU A 305 14.78 -27.82 5.42
N LYS A 306 13.86 -28.55 6.04
CA LYS A 306 13.41 -28.29 7.42
C LYS A 306 14.48 -28.62 8.47
N LYS A 307 15.32 -29.63 8.24
CA LYS A 307 16.45 -29.95 9.13
C LYS A 307 17.53 -28.86 9.12
N TYR A 308 17.71 -28.17 8.00
CA TYR A 308 18.75 -27.14 7.83
C TYR A 308 18.21 -25.70 7.75
N SER A 309 16.89 -25.48 7.90
CA SER A 309 16.29 -24.13 7.84
C SER A 309 16.87 -23.20 8.91
N ASN A 310 17.18 -23.73 10.10
CA ASN A 310 17.77 -22.97 11.20
C ASN A 310 19.19 -22.45 10.89
N HIS A 311 19.83 -23.01 9.85
CA HIS A 311 21.09 -22.48 9.35
C HIS A 311 20.84 -21.35 8.36
N LEU A 312 19.82 -21.43 7.53
CA LEU A 312 19.55 -20.43 6.52
C LEU A 312 18.83 -19.21 7.16
N LYS A 313 19.57 -18.30 7.82
CA LYS A 313 19.08 -17.12 8.57
C LYS A 313 18.02 -16.24 7.87
N HIS A 314 17.85 -16.38 6.56
CA HIS A 314 16.89 -15.61 5.76
C HIS A 314 15.94 -16.49 4.93
N PHE A 315 15.94 -17.81 5.14
CA PHE A 315 15.08 -18.74 4.42
C PHE A 315 13.91 -19.14 5.31
N ASN A 316 12.71 -18.73 4.89
CA ASN A 316 11.48 -19.14 5.54
C ASN A 316 10.92 -20.39 4.86
N PHE A 317 10.95 -21.52 5.58
CA PHE A 317 10.43 -22.78 5.07
C PHE A 317 8.91 -22.76 4.85
N TYR A 318 8.17 -22.02 5.68
CA TYR A 318 6.72 -21.89 5.55
C TYR A 318 6.33 -21.05 4.32
N GLN A 319 7.04 -19.94 4.07
CA GLN A 319 6.87 -19.15 2.84
C GLN A 319 7.19 -19.99 1.62
N TYR A 320 8.33 -20.70 1.62
CA TYR A 320 8.73 -21.57 0.52
C TYR A 320 7.63 -22.59 0.16
N LYS A 321 7.01 -23.23 1.17
CA LYS A 321 5.91 -24.18 0.97
C LYS A 321 4.71 -23.57 0.25
N ILE A 322 4.36 -22.32 0.56
CA ILE A 322 3.22 -21.62 -0.03
C ILE A 322 3.55 -21.11 -1.44
N GLU A 323 4.74 -20.54 -1.61
CA GLU A 323 5.25 -20.07 -2.90
C GLU A 323 5.25 -21.20 -3.94
N HIS A 324 5.72 -22.38 -3.54
CA HIS A 324 5.88 -23.55 -4.41
C HIS A 324 4.73 -24.56 -4.29
N ALA A 325 3.66 -24.20 -3.58
CA ALA A 325 2.45 -25.03 -3.52
C ALA A 325 1.87 -25.22 -4.91
N ASN A 326 1.25 -26.39 -5.14
CA ASN A 326 0.73 -26.78 -6.44
C ASN A 326 -0.11 -25.63 -7.06
N PRO A 327 0.22 -25.18 -8.28
CA PRO A 327 -0.46 -24.07 -8.95
C PRO A 327 -1.97 -24.29 -9.18
N THR A 328 -2.45 -25.52 -9.07
CA THR A 328 -3.88 -25.86 -9.25
C THR A 328 -4.67 -25.85 -7.95
N PHE A 329 -4.01 -25.79 -6.79
CA PHE A 329 -4.70 -25.84 -5.51
C PHE A 329 -5.34 -24.51 -5.14
N ASN A 330 -6.52 -24.59 -4.53
CA ASN A 330 -7.05 -23.47 -3.76
C ASN A 330 -6.32 -23.42 -2.42
N ILE A 331 -5.80 -22.25 -2.05
CA ILE A 331 -4.89 -22.10 -0.91
C ILE A 331 -5.51 -21.13 0.10
N ALA A 332 -5.46 -21.52 1.37
CA ALA A 332 -5.68 -20.63 2.50
C ALA A 332 -4.38 -20.49 3.29
N VAL A 333 -3.92 -19.25 3.51
CA VAL A 333 -2.72 -18.97 4.31
C VAL A 333 -3.14 -18.24 5.58
N ASN A 334 -3.09 -18.94 6.71
CA ASN A 334 -3.21 -18.33 8.03
C ASN A 334 -1.82 -17.86 8.49
N ALA A 335 -1.63 -16.56 8.56
CA ALA A 335 -0.32 -15.95 8.76
C ALA A 335 -0.29 -15.11 10.02
N GLY A 336 0.66 -15.35 10.92
CA GLY A 336 0.86 -14.51 12.10
C GLY A 336 1.35 -13.10 11.76
N ALA A 337 1.33 -12.21 12.76
CA ALA A 337 1.90 -10.87 12.64
C ALA A 337 3.37 -10.93 12.20
N GLY A 338 3.80 -10.04 11.29
CA GLY A 338 5.20 -9.94 10.89
C GLY A 338 5.77 -11.16 10.14
N SER A 339 4.92 -12.07 9.67
CA SER A 339 5.35 -13.33 9.02
C SER A 339 5.64 -13.25 7.51
N GLY A 340 5.51 -12.05 6.93
CA GLY A 340 5.81 -11.79 5.52
C GLY A 340 4.71 -12.20 4.53
N LYS A 341 3.44 -11.97 4.87
CA LYS A 341 2.26 -12.18 3.99
C LYS A 341 2.47 -11.60 2.58
N THR A 342 2.72 -10.30 2.51
CA THR A 342 2.97 -9.54 1.26
C THR A 342 4.11 -10.15 0.45
N THR A 343 5.24 -10.43 1.10
CA THR A 343 6.41 -11.07 0.46
C THR A 343 6.04 -12.43 -0.13
N THR A 344 5.26 -13.24 0.60
CA THR A 344 4.82 -14.57 0.16
C THR A 344 3.94 -14.48 -1.08
N LEU A 345 2.99 -13.54 -1.09
CA LEU A 345 2.11 -13.30 -2.24
C LEU A 345 2.90 -12.84 -3.48
N VAL A 346 3.79 -11.86 -3.32
CA VAL A 346 4.67 -11.39 -4.41
C VAL A 346 5.54 -12.54 -4.94
N SER A 347 6.18 -13.30 -4.06
CA SER A 347 6.99 -14.45 -4.45
C SER A 347 6.17 -15.53 -5.16
N ARG A 348 4.92 -15.78 -4.73
CA ARG A 348 4.02 -16.73 -5.41
C ARG A 348 3.65 -16.27 -6.81
N ILE A 349 3.36 -14.98 -7.01
CA ILE A 349 3.12 -14.40 -8.34
C ILE A 349 4.33 -14.62 -9.25
N LEU A 350 5.53 -14.33 -8.75
CA LEU A 350 6.78 -14.52 -9.50
C LEU A 350 7.04 -16.00 -9.80
N TYR A 351 6.76 -16.90 -8.86
CA TYR A 351 6.85 -18.34 -9.08
C TYR A 351 5.94 -18.79 -10.23
N LEU A 352 4.69 -18.35 -10.26
CA LEU A 352 3.74 -18.67 -11.34
C LEU A 352 4.21 -18.15 -12.70
N LEU A 353 4.80 -16.94 -12.75
CA LEU A 353 5.41 -16.38 -13.97
C LEU A 353 6.63 -17.20 -14.43
N PHE A 354 7.57 -17.48 -13.53
CA PHE A 354 8.84 -18.13 -13.87
C PHE A 354 8.68 -19.61 -14.21
N THR A 355 7.68 -20.27 -13.62
CA THR A 355 7.30 -21.65 -13.97
C THR A 355 6.33 -21.74 -15.14
N LYS A 356 6.01 -20.61 -15.79
CA LYS A 356 5.14 -20.52 -16.97
C LYS A 356 3.73 -21.09 -16.74
N GLN A 357 3.24 -21.05 -15.50
CA GLN A 357 1.83 -21.33 -15.19
C GLN A 357 0.93 -20.21 -15.71
N ILE A 358 1.48 -18.99 -15.71
CA ILE A 358 0.95 -17.83 -16.40
C ILE A 358 1.97 -17.29 -17.40
N ASN A 359 1.47 -16.73 -18.49
CA ASN A 359 2.23 -16.05 -19.52
C ASN A 359 2.34 -14.55 -19.24
N SER A 360 1.37 -13.99 -18.53
CA SER A 360 1.30 -12.56 -18.25
C SER A 360 0.65 -12.26 -16.89
N LEU A 361 1.03 -11.14 -16.29
CA LEU A 361 0.40 -10.62 -15.07
C LEU A 361 -1.10 -10.31 -15.24
N HIS A 362 -1.59 -10.10 -16.45
CA HIS A 362 -3.02 -9.90 -16.70
C HIS A 362 -3.87 -11.12 -16.30
N GLU A 363 -3.27 -12.32 -16.22
CA GLU A 363 -3.95 -13.56 -15.84
C GLU A 363 -4.21 -13.68 -14.33
N ILE A 364 -3.77 -12.69 -13.54
CA ILE A 364 -3.99 -12.62 -12.11
C ILE A 364 -4.91 -11.45 -11.77
N VAL A 365 -5.93 -11.73 -10.95
CA VAL A 365 -6.66 -10.71 -10.20
C VAL A 365 -6.20 -10.78 -8.75
N MET A 366 -5.77 -9.65 -8.22
CA MET A 366 -5.45 -9.48 -6.81
C MET A 366 -6.47 -8.54 -6.16
N ILE A 367 -7.11 -9.03 -5.12
CA ILE A 367 -8.10 -8.35 -4.30
C ILE A 367 -7.46 -7.92 -2.98
N THR A 368 -7.67 -6.66 -2.60
CA THR A 368 -7.27 -6.12 -1.30
C THR A 368 -8.46 -5.48 -0.58
N PHE A 369 -8.38 -5.36 0.76
CA PHE A 369 -9.43 -4.72 1.54
C PHE A 369 -9.46 -3.18 1.35
N THR A 370 -8.30 -2.54 1.22
CA THR A 370 -8.17 -1.08 1.02
C THR A 370 -7.43 -0.74 -0.27
N ASN A 371 -7.68 0.48 -0.78
CA ASN A 371 -6.92 1.04 -1.91
C ASN A 371 -5.44 1.24 -1.56
N GLU A 372 -5.12 1.50 -0.29
CA GLU A 372 -3.76 1.62 0.21
C GLU A 372 -3.01 0.27 0.13
N ALA A 373 -3.64 -0.81 0.58
CA ALA A 373 -3.09 -2.16 0.44
C ALA A 373 -2.87 -2.55 -1.02
N ALA A 374 -3.76 -2.12 -1.93
CA ALA A 374 -3.56 -2.30 -3.37
C ALA A 374 -2.30 -1.58 -3.89
N SER A 375 -2.08 -0.33 -3.47
CA SER A 375 -0.87 0.44 -3.84
C SER A 375 0.39 -0.23 -3.30
N ASN A 376 0.39 -0.60 -2.03
CA ASN A 376 1.54 -1.24 -1.37
C ASN A 376 1.91 -2.56 -2.05
N MET A 377 0.92 -3.38 -2.44
CA MET A 377 1.15 -4.63 -3.16
C MET A 377 1.72 -4.40 -4.56
N LYS A 378 1.25 -3.35 -5.26
CA LYS A 378 1.78 -2.96 -6.57
C LYS A 378 3.23 -2.53 -6.46
N GLU A 379 3.53 -1.63 -5.52
CA GLU A 379 4.88 -1.12 -5.27
C GLU A 379 5.84 -2.24 -4.87
N ALA A 380 5.42 -3.16 -3.98
CA ALA A 380 6.23 -4.31 -3.60
C ALA A 380 6.57 -5.24 -4.77
N LEU A 381 5.64 -5.44 -5.71
CA LEU A 381 5.86 -6.21 -6.93
C LEU A 381 6.78 -5.46 -7.91
N GLU A 382 6.59 -4.16 -8.09
CA GLU A 382 7.43 -3.27 -8.91
C GLU A 382 8.89 -3.28 -8.43
N GLU A 383 9.11 -3.03 -7.14
CA GLU A 383 10.45 -3.01 -6.54
C GLU A 383 11.14 -4.37 -6.73
N ARG A 384 10.39 -5.47 -6.55
CA ARG A 384 10.94 -6.81 -6.68
C ARG A 384 11.36 -7.13 -8.12
N LEU A 385 10.53 -6.78 -9.10
CA LEU A 385 10.82 -6.98 -10.52
C LEU A 385 11.92 -6.04 -11.02
N GLU A 386 11.95 -4.79 -10.56
CA GLU A 386 13.01 -3.83 -10.87
C GLU A 386 14.36 -4.33 -10.35
N LYS A 387 14.42 -4.81 -9.10
CA LYS A 387 15.63 -5.39 -8.54
C LYS A 387 16.10 -6.61 -9.34
N LEU A 388 15.18 -7.47 -9.76
CA LEU A 388 15.50 -8.61 -10.61
C LEU A 388 16.03 -8.16 -11.97
N TYR A 389 15.42 -7.18 -12.62
CA TYR A 389 15.89 -6.60 -13.87
C TYR A 389 17.29 -5.98 -13.74
N ARG A 390 17.50 -5.10 -12.74
CA ARG A 390 18.80 -4.47 -12.47
C ARG A 390 19.90 -5.51 -12.21
N THR A 391 19.55 -6.64 -11.60
CA THR A 391 20.51 -7.70 -11.26
C THR A 391 20.79 -8.63 -12.44
N THR A 392 19.79 -8.99 -13.24
CA THR A 392 19.92 -10.02 -14.28
C THR A 392 20.06 -9.46 -15.69
N GLY A 393 19.66 -8.21 -15.93
CA GLY A 393 19.56 -7.61 -17.27
C GLY A 393 18.50 -8.25 -18.18
N SER A 394 17.66 -9.14 -17.65
CA SER A 394 16.70 -9.92 -18.45
C SER A 394 15.57 -9.05 -18.99
N GLU A 395 15.40 -9.04 -20.31
CA GLU A 395 14.30 -8.35 -20.99
C GLU A 395 12.92 -8.83 -20.49
N ALA A 396 12.78 -10.12 -20.17
CA ALA A 396 11.55 -10.67 -19.62
C ALA A 396 11.13 -10.02 -18.29
N HIS A 397 12.08 -9.66 -17.41
CA HIS A 397 11.75 -8.96 -16.16
C HIS A 397 11.29 -7.52 -16.41
N TYR A 398 11.87 -6.86 -17.41
CA TYR A 398 11.45 -5.53 -17.84
C TYR A 398 10.05 -5.55 -18.49
N GLU A 399 9.76 -6.56 -19.32
CA GLU A 399 8.42 -6.78 -19.86
C GLU A 399 7.38 -6.99 -18.75
N TYR A 400 7.68 -7.81 -17.74
CA TYR A 400 6.78 -7.99 -16.60
C TYR A 400 6.58 -6.69 -15.82
N LEU A 401 7.64 -5.89 -15.62
CA LEU A 401 7.54 -4.58 -14.97
C LEU A 401 6.56 -3.65 -15.73
N GLN A 402 6.60 -3.64 -17.07
CA GLN A 402 5.64 -2.88 -17.88
C GLN A 402 4.21 -3.42 -17.75
N GLN A 403 4.06 -4.74 -17.58
CA GLN A 403 2.75 -5.40 -17.45
C GLN A 403 2.04 -5.12 -16.11
N ILE A 404 2.76 -4.72 -15.05
CA ILE A 404 2.16 -4.47 -13.73
C ILE A 404 1.03 -3.43 -13.81
N ASN A 405 1.18 -2.39 -14.64
CA ASN A 405 0.17 -1.36 -14.83
C ASN A 405 -1.17 -1.88 -15.35
N PHE A 406 -1.18 -3.09 -15.88
CA PHE A 406 -2.37 -3.74 -16.40
C PHE A 406 -2.77 -4.99 -15.61
N MET A 407 -2.03 -5.35 -14.56
CA MET A 407 -2.46 -6.33 -13.58
C MET A 407 -3.63 -5.73 -12.79
N LYS A 408 -4.66 -6.54 -12.53
CA LYS A 408 -5.79 -6.08 -11.71
C LYS A 408 -5.45 -6.22 -10.24
N ILE A 409 -5.05 -5.11 -9.61
CA ILE A 409 -4.89 -4.99 -8.15
C ILE A 409 -5.94 -3.99 -7.67
N VAL A 410 -7.04 -4.49 -7.15
CA VAL A 410 -8.26 -3.71 -6.90
C VAL A 410 -8.94 -4.14 -5.60
N THR A 411 -9.85 -3.31 -5.08
CA THR A 411 -10.70 -3.69 -3.95
C THR A 411 -11.87 -4.56 -4.40
N ILE A 412 -12.49 -5.28 -3.45
CA ILE A 412 -13.67 -6.14 -3.71
C ILE A 412 -14.79 -5.36 -4.43
N PRO A 413 -15.20 -4.16 -3.97
CA PRO A 413 -16.27 -3.41 -4.64
C PRO A 413 -15.91 -2.99 -6.07
N THR A 414 -14.64 -2.66 -6.30
CA THR A 414 -14.14 -2.27 -7.63
C THR A 414 -14.19 -3.45 -8.60
N PHE A 415 -13.72 -4.62 -8.16
CA PHE A 415 -13.76 -5.83 -8.97
C PHE A 415 -15.19 -6.28 -9.27
N ALA A 416 -16.07 -6.21 -8.27
CA ALA A 416 -17.49 -6.49 -8.46
C ALA A 416 -18.10 -5.52 -9.49
N LYS A 417 -17.89 -4.20 -9.37
CA LYS A 417 -18.37 -3.20 -10.35
C LYS A 417 -17.99 -3.57 -11.78
N GLU A 418 -16.75 -4.02 -12.00
CA GLU A 418 -16.26 -4.40 -13.32
C GLU A 418 -16.97 -5.64 -13.89
N ILE A 419 -17.12 -6.70 -13.09
CA ILE A 419 -17.86 -7.90 -13.49
C ILE A 419 -19.30 -7.53 -13.88
N LEU A 420 -19.92 -6.65 -13.10
CA LEU A 420 -21.31 -6.24 -13.34
C LEU A 420 -21.47 -5.40 -14.58
N LYS A 421 -20.52 -4.50 -14.86
CA LYS A 421 -20.51 -3.77 -16.13
C LYS A 421 -20.33 -4.71 -17.31
N GLN A 422 -19.43 -5.69 -17.19
CA GLN A 422 -19.17 -6.68 -18.22
C GLN A 422 -20.42 -7.52 -18.54
N PHE A 423 -21.15 -7.96 -17.52
CA PHE A 423 -22.34 -8.81 -17.68
C PHE A 423 -23.69 -8.06 -17.51
N SER A 424 -23.67 -6.73 -17.54
CA SER A 424 -24.80 -5.84 -17.28
C SER A 424 -26.07 -6.17 -18.08
N HIS A 425 -25.88 -6.56 -19.34
CA HIS A 425 -26.96 -6.97 -20.24
C HIS A 425 -27.69 -8.28 -19.84
N TYR A 426 -27.05 -9.19 -19.10
CA TYR A 426 -27.70 -10.41 -18.60
C TYR A 426 -28.59 -10.14 -17.37
N ILE A 427 -28.25 -9.09 -16.62
CA ILE A 427 -28.88 -8.73 -15.34
C ILE A 427 -29.84 -7.54 -15.47
N GLY A 428 -29.95 -6.95 -16.66
CA GLY A 428 -30.86 -5.83 -16.93
C GLY A 428 -30.38 -4.50 -16.35
N LEU A 429 -29.08 -4.34 -16.13
CA LEU A 429 -28.47 -3.12 -15.63
C LEU A 429 -27.82 -2.32 -16.76
N SER A 430 -27.69 -1.00 -16.59
CA SER A 430 -26.94 -0.16 -17.51
C SER A 430 -25.41 -0.32 -17.33
N VAL A 431 -24.66 -0.08 -18.41
CA VAL A 431 -23.18 -0.02 -18.38
C VAL A 431 -22.68 1.21 -17.60
N THR A 432 -23.53 2.24 -17.46
CA THR A 432 -23.22 3.47 -16.71
C THR A 432 -23.47 3.35 -15.21
N ILE A 433 -23.75 2.14 -14.70
CA ILE A 433 -24.08 1.92 -13.30
C ILE A 433 -23.02 2.51 -12.36
N ASP A 434 -23.49 3.28 -11.38
CA ASP A 434 -22.63 3.90 -10.39
C ASP A 434 -22.77 3.24 -9.01
N ILE A 435 -21.75 3.40 -8.18
CA ILE A 435 -21.78 2.92 -6.79
C ILE A 435 -21.95 4.14 -5.89
N SER A 436 -23.06 4.20 -5.17
CA SER A 436 -23.42 5.34 -4.32
C SER A 436 -24.31 4.88 -3.17
N GLU A 437 -24.04 5.38 -1.96
CA GLU A 437 -24.90 5.14 -0.79
C GLU A 437 -26.22 5.93 -0.85
N MET A 438 -26.29 6.97 -1.69
CA MET A 438 -27.48 7.82 -1.84
C MET A 438 -28.10 8.33 -0.53
N VAL A 439 -27.25 8.71 0.43
CA VAL A 439 -27.61 9.09 1.81
C VAL A 439 -28.83 10.02 1.90
N VAL A 440 -28.87 11.08 1.08
CA VAL A 440 -29.98 12.06 1.10
C VAL A 440 -31.30 11.44 0.64
N LYS A 441 -31.29 10.66 -0.44
CA LYS A 441 -32.50 10.00 -0.96
C LYS A 441 -32.96 8.87 -0.05
N ARG A 442 -32.00 8.12 0.49
CA ARG A 442 -32.23 7.06 1.49
C ARG A 442 -32.93 7.62 2.73
N ARG A 443 -32.44 8.74 3.27
CA ARG A 443 -33.11 9.45 4.36
C ARG A 443 -34.52 9.92 3.98
N GLY A 444 -34.68 10.50 2.78
CA GLY A 444 -35.99 10.94 2.30
C GLY A 444 -37.01 9.82 2.12
N ILE A 445 -36.57 8.60 1.76
CA ILE A 445 -37.44 7.40 1.75
C ILE A 445 -37.88 7.07 3.17
N LEU A 446 -36.92 7.02 4.11
CA LEU A 446 -37.20 6.70 5.50
C LEU A 446 -38.19 7.68 6.15
N GLU A 447 -38.04 8.99 5.87
CA GLU A 447 -38.98 10.03 6.31
C GLU A 447 -40.40 9.78 5.78
N ARG A 448 -40.57 9.42 4.50
CA ARG A 448 -41.89 9.09 3.92
C ARG A 448 -42.51 7.83 4.53
N CYS A 449 -41.73 6.77 4.71
CA CYS A 449 -42.20 5.51 5.32
C CYS A 449 -42.61 5.72 6.78
N LEU A 450 -41.83 6.53 7.52
CA LEU A 450 -42.16 6.92 8.89
C LEU A 450 -43.47 7.71 8.94
N ASP A 451 -43.63 8.72 8.07
CA ASP A 451 -44.83 9.56 8.01
C ASP A 451 -46.09 8.74 7.70
N ALA A 452 -45.99 7.80 6.75
CA ALA A 452 -47.08 6.88 6.40
C ALA A 452 -47.46 5.99 7.58
N THR A 453 -46.47 5.45 8.29
CA THR A 453 -46.69 4.58 9.46
C THR A 453 -47.31 5.35 10.62
N ILE A 454 -46.80 6.53 10.95
CA ILE A 454 -47.35 7.39 12.02
C ILE A 454 -48.79 7.79 11.69
N SER A 455 -49.08 8.12 10.43
CA SER A 455 -50.42 8.51 9.99
C SER A 455 -51.43 7.34 10.08
N GLY A 456 -50.96 6.10 9.94
CA GLY A 456 -51.79 4.89 10.00
C GLY A 456 -52.05 4.35 11.42
N HIS A 457 -51.33 4.82 12.44
CA HIS A 457 -51.46 4.36 13.83
C HIS A 457 -52.29 5.32 14.68
N SER A 458 -53.25 4.79 15.45
CA SER A 458 -54.07 5.56 16.39
C SER A 458 -53.26 6.19 17.53
N ILE A 459 -52.09 5.61 17.85
CA ILE A 459 -51.17 6.03 18.91
C ILE A 459 -49.77 5.97 18.30
N ASN A 460 -48.99 7.05 18.45
CA ASN A 460 -47.61 7.10 17.96
C ASN A 460 -46.75 6.06 18.71
N PRO A 461 -46.20 5.02 18.03
CA PRO A 461 -45.40 3.98 18.68
C PRO A 461 -44.10 4.54 19.29
N PHE A 462 -43.61 5.70 18.82
CA PHE A 462 -42.41 6.36 19.32
C PHE A 462 -42.67 7.36 20.46
N GLY A 463 -43.89 7.39 21.00
CA GLY A 463 -44.26 8.26 22.12
C GLY A 463 -44.02 9.75 21.82
N ARG A 464 -43.22 10.41 22.66
CA ARG A 464 -42.88 11.84 22.58
C ARG A 464 -41.51 12.13 21.95
N LEU A 465 -40.85 11.12 21.38
CA LEU A 465 -39.53 11.29 20.81
C LEU A 465 -39.54 12.27 19.63
N ASP A 466 -38.58 13.20 19.59
CA ASP A 466 -38.47 14.17 18.49
C ASP A 466 -38.27 13.45 17.14
N TYR A 467 -38.94 13.94 16.08
CA TYR A 467 -38.89 13.34 14.74
C TYR A 467 -37.47 13.06 14.25
N HIS A 468 -36.57 14.04 14.35
CA HIS A 468 -35.18 13.90 13.92
C HIS A 468 -34.36 12.89 14.75
N LYS A 469 -34.80 12.54 15.96
CA LYS A 469 -34.21 11.46 16.78
C LYS A 469 -34.76 10.10 16.37
N ILE A 470 -36.05 10.03 16.01
CA ILE A 470 -36.66 8.81 15.45
C ILE A 470 -35.95 8.43 14.14
N ILE A 471 -35.77 9.39 13.23
CA ILE A 471 -35.03 9.16 11.97
C ILE A 471 -33.63 8.63 12.25
N ARG A 472 -32.87 9.28 13.14
CA ARG A 472 -31.51 8.80 13.49
C ARG A 472 -31.52 7.40 14.11
N PHE A 473 -32.52 7.10 14.95
CA PHE A 473 -32.69 5.77 15.53
C PHE A 473 -32.93 4.71 14.45
N LEU A 474 -33.82 4.97 13.50
CA LEU A 474 -34.12 4.09 12.38
C LEU A 474 -32.93 3.96 11.41
N GLU A 475 -32.25 5.06 11.08
CA GLU A 475 -31.03 5.09 10.25
C GLU A 475 -29.98 4.15 10.85
N ASN A 476 -29.73 4.22 12.16
CA ASN A 476 -28.75 3.35 12.84
C ASN A 476 -29.10 1.87 12.76
N ILE A 477 -30.38 1.50 12.88
CA ILE A 477 -30.80 0.09 12.72
C ILE A 477 -30.62 -0.35 11.27
N TRP A 478 -31.04 0.48 10.32
CA TRP A 478 -30.95 0.16 8.90
C TRP A 478 -29.50 0.06 8.42
N ASP A 479 -28.58 0.88 8.96
CA ASP A 479 -27.15 0.78 8.68
C ASP A 479 -26.58 -0.56 9.14
N LYS A 480 -26.95 -1.02 10.35
CA LYS A 480 -26.56 -2.36 10.82
C LYS A 480 -27.17 -3.48 9.99
N PHE A 481 -28.39 -3.30 9.48
CA PHE A 481 -28.99 -4.26 8.55
C PHE A 481 -28.22 -4.35 7.24
N ASN A 482 -27.85 -3.21 6.67
CA ASN A 482 -27.05 -3.15 5.44
C ASN A 482 -25.66 -3.75 5.62
N GLN A 483 -24.99 -3.52 6.76
CA GLN A 483 -23.69 -4.13 7.08
C GLN A 483 -23.75 -5.67 7.16
N LYS A 484 -24.92 -6.22 7.51
CA LYS A 484 -25.16 -7.67 7.57
C LYS A 484 -25.82 -8.22 6.31
N GLY A 485 -25.99 -7.41 5.27
CA GLY A 485 -26.58 -7.83 3.99
C GLY A 485 -28.06 -8.21 4.05
N ILE A 486 -28.80 -7.70 5.04
CA ILE A 486 -30.22 -8.01 5.24
C ILE A 486 -31.05 -7.27 4.19
N VAL A 487 -31.91 -7.99 3.46
CA VAL A 487 -32.82 -7.40 2.47
C VAL A 487 -34.30 -7.56 2.88
N GLU A 488 -35.20 -7.05 2.04
CA GLU A 488 -36.65 -7.05 2.29
C GLU A 488 -37.20 -8.46 2.61
N GLN A 489 -36.66 -9.49 1.97
CA GLN A 489 -37.11 -10.88 2.15
C GLN A 489 -36.83 -11.39 3.56
N GLU A 490 -35.65 -11.14 4.11
CA GLU A 490 -35.28 -11.53 5.47
C GLU A 490 -36.10 -10.75 6.51
N LEU A 491 -36.40 -9.47 6.25
CA LEU A 491 -37.32 -8.69 7.11
C LEU A 491 -38.76 -9.20 7.05
N THR A 492 -39.22 -9.64 5.88
CA THR A 492 -40.54 -10.28 5.71
C THR A 492 -40.59 -11.58 6.49
N HIS A 493 -39.59 -12.43 6.31
CA HIS A 493 -39.49 -13.70 7.02
C HIS A 493 -39.39 -13.51 8.54
N TYR A 494 -38.66 -12.48 8.99
CA TYR A 494 -38.60 -12.11 10.40
C TYR A 494 -39.99 -11.80 10.98
N LEU A 495 -40.80 -11.01 10.26
CA LEU A 495 -42.16 -10.67 10.69
C LEU A 495 -43.08 -11.90 10.76
N GLU A 496 -42.93 -12.84 9.83
CA GLU A 496 -43.70 -14.09 9.81
C GLU A 496 -43.36 -15.01 10.99
N LEU A 497 -42.07 -15.12 11.34
CA LEU A 497 -41.60 -15.98 12.43
C LEU A 497 -41.80 -15.36 13.82
N ASN A 498 -41.81 -14.03 13.94
CA ASN A 498 -41.86 -13.32 15.21
C ASN A 498 -43.11 -12.42 15.37
N PRO A 499 -44.34 -12.93 15.16
CA PRO A 499 -45.56 -12.11 15.25
C PRO A 499 -45.89 -11.66 16.68
N GLN A 500 -45.19 -12.21 17.68
CA GLN A 500 -45.38 -11.92 19.11
C GLN A 500 -44.42 -10.85 19.63
N ASP A 501 -43.55 -10.29 18.78
CA ASP A 501 -42.59 -9.25 19.16
C ASP A 501 -43.28 -7.95 19.62
N ASP A 502 -42.53 -7.13 20.36
CA ASP A 502 -42.99 -5.87 20.92
C ASP A 502 -43.56 -4.92 19.84
N THR A 503 -44.60 -4.14 20.17
CA THR A 503 -45.32 -3.29 19.20
C THR A 503 -44.42 -2.31 18.47
N LEU A 504 -43.50 -1.65 19.19
CA LEU A 504 -42.52 -0.75 18.57
C LEU A 504 -41.61 -1.51 17.61
N LYS A 505 -41.27 -2.77 17.94
CA LYS A 505 -40.38 -3.58 17.13
C LYS A 505 -41.01 -4.04 15.83
N LEU A 506 -42.26 -4.49 15.87
CA LEU A 506 -43.03 -4.75 14.66
C LEU A 506 -43.19 -3.49 13.80
N ALA A 507 -43.41 -2.31 14.41
CA ALA A 507 -43.50 -1.05 13.67
C ALA A 507 -42.18 -0.68 12.99
N VAL A 508 -41.05 -0.77 13.70
CA VAL A 508 -39.70 -0.52 13.16
C VAL A 508 -39.40 -1.48 12.00
N THR A 509 -39.64 -2.78 12.16
CA THR A 509 -39.39 -3.76 11.10
C THR A 509 -40.20 -3.46 9.85
N ASN A 510 -41.48 -3.10 9.99
CA ASN A 510 -42.33 -2.74 8.84
C ASN A 510 -41.85 -1.46 8.14
N ILE A 511 -41.47 -0.42 8.90
CA ILE A 511 -40.92 0.82 8.32
C ILE A 511 -39.65 0.51 7.51
N LEU A 512 -38.74 -0.28 8.08
CA LEU A 512 -37.47 -0.63 7.42
C LEU A 512 -37.68 -1.56 6.23
N LYS A 513 -38.64 -2.48 6.29
CA LYS A 513 -39.03 -3.33 5.15
C LYS A 513 -39.50 -2.47 3.97
N GLU A 514 -40.45 -1.55 4.21
CA GLU A 514 -40.98 -0.69 3.15
C GLU A 514 -39.92 0.28 2.63
N ALA A 515 -39.05 0.80 3.51
CA ALA A 515 -37.93 1.64 3.11
C ALA A 515 -36.93 0.88 2.22
N GLU A 516 -36.60 -0.37 2.55
CA GLU A 516 -35.70 -1.21 1.75
C GLU A 516 -36.30 -1.57 0.39
N GLU A 517 -37.61 -1.83 0.34
CA GLU A 517 -38.35 -2.08 -0.91
C GLU A 517 -38.30 -0.86 -1.84
N GLN A 518 -38.66 0.33 -1.33
CA GLN A 518 -38.60 1.59 -2.10
C GLN A 518 -37.16 1.95 -2.51
N PHE A 519 -36.18 1.72 -1.62
CA PHE A 519 -34.78 1.99 -1.93
C PHE A 519 -34.25 1.04 -3.00
N THR A 520 -34.66 -0.24 -2.95
CA THR A 520 -34.34 -1.23 -3.98
C THR A 520 -34.93 -0.86 -5.34
N ALA A 521 -36.17 -0.37 -5.40
CA ALA A 521 -36.76 0.11 -6.65
C ALA A 521 -35.99 1.32 -7.21
N LEU A 522 -35.66 2.30 -6.35
CA LEU A 522 -34.90 3.50 -6.73
C LEU A 522 -33.53 3.16 -7.33
N LYS A 523 -32.84 2.15 -6.79
CA LYS A 523 -31.54 1.64 -7.31
C LYS A 523 -31.62 1.28 -8.78
N PHE A 524 -32.69 0.62 -9.19
CA PHE A 524 -32.89 0.24 -10.60
C PHE A 524 -33.32 1.43 -11.46
N ASP A 525 -34.22 2.29 -10.97
CA ASP A 525 -34.72 3.43 -11.74
C ASP A 525 -33.63 4.47 -12.06
N GLU A 526 -32.62 4.60 -11.19
CA GLU A 526 -31.54 5.58 -11.33
C GLU A 526 -30.18 4.96 -11.68
N ASP A 527 -30.12 3.67 -12.04
CA ASP A 527 -28.89 2.95 -12.41
C ASP A 527 -27.76 3.11 -11.37
N PHE A 528 -28.04 2.82 -10.09
CA PHE A 528 -27.00 2.80 -9.04
C PHE A 528 -27.10 1.59 -8.11
N LEU A 529 -26.00 1.31 -7.42
CA LEU A 529 -25.87 0.23 -6.44
C LEU A 529 -25.15 0.72 -5.20
N THR A 530 -25.44 0.09 -4.06
CA THR A 530 -24.62 0.21 -2.85
C THR A 530 -23.58 -0.91 -2.79
N VAL A 531 -22.61 -0.80 -1.87
CA VAL A 531 -21.66 -1.88 -1.60
C VAL A 531 -22.38 -3.12 -1.05
N ALA A 532 -23.45 -2.93 -0.26
CA ALA A 532 -24.26 -4.04 0.23
C ALA A 532 -25.05 -4.76 -0.89
N ASP A 533 -25.34 -4.06 -2.01
CA ASP A 533 -25.98 -4.70 -3.16
C ASP A 533 -25.05 -5.71 -3.86
N LEU A 534 -23.73 -5.65 -3.61
CA LEU A 534 -22.75 -6.63 -4.10
C LEU A 534 -23.09 -8.07 -3.66
N THR A 535 -23.64 -8.25 -2.47
CA THR A 535 -24.18 -9.53 -1.98
C THR A 535 -25.32 -10.03 -2.86
N ARG A 536 -26.22 -9.12 -3.26
CA ARG A 536 -27.38 -9.43 -4.11
C ARG A 536 -26.94 -9.85 -5.51
N PHE A 537 -25.78 -9.38 -5.97
CA PHE A 537 -25.23 -9.84 -7.25
C PHE A 537 -24.96 -11.33 -7.28
N LEU A 538 -24.65 -11.96 -6.15
CA LEU A 538 -24.46 -13.41 -6.11
C LEU A 538 -25.70 -14.15 -6.59
N LYS A 539 -26.85 -13.83 -5.97
CA LYS A 539 -28.16 -14.39 -6.29
C LYS A 539 -28.52 -14.08 -7.74
N LEU A 540 -28.36 -12.82 -8.18
CA LEU A 540 -28.68 -12.41 -9.55
C LEU A 540 -27.82 -13.10 -10.62
N LEU A 541 -26.51 -13.24 -10.39
CA LEU A 541 -25.59 -13.91 -11.31
C LEU A 541 -25.92 -15.41 -11.44
N ILE A 542 -26.29 -16.05 -10.34
CA ILE A 542 -26.69 -17.46 -10.29
C ILE A 542 -28.05 -17.65 -10.98
N ASP A 543 -29.06 -16.86 -10.62
CA ASP A 543 -30.44 -17.00 -11.11
C ASP A 543 -30.57 -16.73 -12.61
N ARG A 544 -29.76 -15.79 -13.15
CA ARG A 544 -29.79 -15.38 -14.56
C ARG A 544 -28.86 -16.19 -15.47
N GLN A 545 -28.23 -17.25 -14.97
CA GLN A 545 -27.30 -18.10 -15.72
C GLN A 545 -26.20 -17.31 -16.45
N VAL A 546 -25.62 -16.32 -15.77
CA VAL A 546 -24.57 -15.48 -16.34
C VAL A 546 -23.35 -16.35 -16.68
N PRO A 547 -22.76 -16.23 -17.88
CA PRO A 547 -21.64 -17.08 -18.31
C PRO A 547 -20.32 -16.62 -17.66
N LEU A 548 -20.22 -16.70 -16.33
CA LEU A 548 -19.04 -16.30 -15.56
C LEU A 548 -17.77 -17.08 -15.94
N HIS A 549 -17.91 -18.27 -16.52
CA HIS A 549 -16.81 -19.05 -17.09
C HIS A 549 -16.01 -18.28 -18.16
N GLU A 550 -16.59 -17.26 -18.79
CA GLU A 550 -15.87 -16.39 -19.73
C GLU A 550 -14.75 -15.58 -19.07
N LEU A 551 -14.81 -15.34 -17.76
CA LEU A 551 -13.74 -14.68 -17.02
C LEU A 551 -12.43 -15.49 -17.09
N ASN A 552 -12.50 -16.82 -17.23
CA ASN A 552 -11.32 -17.69 -17.37
C ASN A 552 -10.50 -17.39 -18.64
N LYS A 553 -11.11 -16.78 -19.66
CA LYS A 553 -10.39 -16.36 -20.88
C LYS A 553 -9.30 -15.32 -20.57
N HIS A 554 -9.46 -14.57 -19.49
CA HIS A 554 -8.56 -13.49 -19.09
C HIS A 554 -7.87 -13.74 -17.76
N TYR A 555 -8.52 -14.45 -16.83
CA TYR A 555 -8.01 -14.69 -15.48
C TYR A 555 -7.85 -16.18 -15.22
N LYS A 556 -6.77 -16.56 -14.56
CA LYS A 556 -6.53 -17.93 -14.08
C LYS A 556 -6.46 -18.00 -12.57
N TYR A 557 -5.98 -16.93 -11.94
CA TYR A 557 -5.72 -16.86 -10.51
C TYR A 557 -6.47 -15.71 -9.86
N LEU A 558 -7.05 -15.98 -8.70
CA LEU A 558 -7.69 -14.99 -7.83
C LEU A 558 -6.96 -14.99 -6.48
N LEU A 559 -6.23 -13.91 -6.20
CA LEU A 559 -5.48 -13.73 -4.96
C LEU A 559 -6.25 -12.73 -4.08
N VAL A 560 -6.39 -13.02 -2.79
CA VAL A 560 -7.07 -12.14 -1.82
C VAL A 560 -6.16 -11.95 -0.61
N ASP A 561 -5.83 -10.70 -0.31
CA ASP A 561 -5.05 -10.30 0.87
C ASP A 561 -5.96 -9.75 1.98
N GLU A 562 -5.48 -9.77 3.22
CA GLU A 562 -6.22 -9.37 4.44
C GLU A 562 -7.62 -10.02 4.53
N PHE A 563 -7.71 -11.31 4.18
CA PHE A 563 -8.99 -12.01 4.05
C PHE A 563 -9.81 -12.05 5.35
N GLN A 564 -9.17 -11.93 6.52
CA GLN A 564 -9.86 -11.87 7.82
C GLN A 564 -10.73 -10.61 8.02
N ASP A 565 -10.56 -9.59 7.19
CA ASP A 565 -11.33 -8.34 7.25
C ASP A 565 -12.55 -8.38 6.31
N THR A 566 -12.81 -9.51 5.66
CA THR A 566 -13.94 -9.67 4.75
C THR A 566 -15.23 -10.03 5.51
N ASP A 567 -16.35 -9.49 5.03
CA ASP A 567 -17.69 -9.84 5.49
C ASP A 567 -18.23 -11.09 4.77
N ILE A 568 -19.32 -11.66 5.27
CA ILE A 568 -19.93 -12.90 4.73
C ILE A 568 -20.28 -12.74 3.23
N ALA A 569 -20.78 -11.58 2.82
CA ALA A 569 -21.17 -11.34 1.44
C ALA A 569 -19.97 -11.33 0.49
N GLN A 570 -18.89 -10.70 0.91
CA GLN A 570 -17.62 -10.67 0.19
C GLN A 570 -17.02 -12.07 0.06
N ILE A 571 -17.06 -12.86 1.13
CA ILE A 571 -16.61 -14.26 1.13
C ILE A 571 -17.40 -15.08 0.11
N GLN A 572 -18.73 -15.00 0.15
CA GLN A 572 -19.60 -15.68 -0.82
C GLN A 572 -19.28 -15.25 -2.26
N PHE A 573 -19.10 -13.94 -2.50
CA PHE A 573 -18.75 -13.39 -3.80
C PHE A 573 -17.45 -13.96 -4.35
N ILE A 574 -16.39 -13.95 -3.53
CA ILE A 574 -15.08 -14.51 -3.90
C ILE A 574 -15.21 -16.00 -4.22
N ALA A 575 -15.89 -16.77 -3.35
CA ALA A 575 -16.11 -18.20 -3.54
C ALA A 575 -16.85 -18.51 -4.85
N THR A 576 -17.92 -17.77 -5.14
CA THR A 576 -18.76 -17.99 -6.32
C THR A 576 -18.03 -17.62 -7.60
N ILE A 577 -17.32 -16.49 -7.64
CA ILE A 577 -16.53 -16.13 -8.82
C ILE A 577 -15.43 -17.15 -9.05
N ALA A 578 -14.68 -17.56 -8.01
CA ALA A 578 -13.65 -18.58 -8.14
C ALA A 578 -14.22 -19.89 -8.71
N ALA A 579 -15.33 -20.38 -8.17
CA ALA A 579 -15.95 -21.63 -8.61
C ALA A 579 -16.55 -21.53 -10.03
N LYS A 580 -17.35 -20.50 -10.33
CA LYS A 580 -18.07 -20.37 -11.60
C LYS A 580 -17.15 -19.97 -12.75
N ALA A 581 -16.09 -19.22 -12.48
CA ALA A 581 -15.06 -18.90 -13.46
C ALA A 581 -13.92 -19.93 -13.50
N ASN A 582 -13.91 -20.93 -12.61
CA ASN A 582 -12.86 -21.94 -12.49
C ASN A 582 -11.46 -21.31 -12.32
N LEU A 583 -11.35 -20.38 -11.37
CA LEU A 583 -10.11 -19.69 -11.01
C LEU A 583 -9.45 -20.37 -9.82
N HIS A 584 -8.12 -20.44 -9.81
CA HIS A 584 -7.35 -20.91 -8.68
C HIS A 584 -7.30 -19.83 -7.59
N LEU A 585 -7.92 -20.12 -6.44
CA LEU A 585 -8.08 -19.18 -5.34
C LEU A 585 -6.88 -19.24 -4.39
N THR A 586 -6.32 -18.10 -3.99
CA THR A 586 -5.35 -18.01 -2.90
C THR A 586 -5.79 -16.89 -1.95
N VAL A 587 -6.19 -17.25 -0.73
CA VAL A 587 -6.56 -16.28 0.32
C VAL A 587 -5.48 -16.23 1.40
N VAL A 588 -5.12 -15.03 1.84
CA VAL A 588 -4.09 -14.79 2.86
C VAL A 588 -4.64 -13.85 3.92
N GLY A 589 -4.38 -14.13 5.19
CA GLY A 589 -4.86 -13.31 6.28
C GLY A 589 -4.40 -13.78 7.65
N ASP A 590 -4.69 -12.99 8.68
CA ASP A 590 -4.41 -13.30 10.08
C ASP A 590 -5.69 -13.19 10.92
N THR A 591 -6.31 -14.31 11.27
CA THR A 591 -7.52 -14.36 12.10
C THR A 591 -7.37 -13.65 13.46
N LYS A 592 -6.14 -13.55 14.00
CA LYS A 592 -5.85 -12.80 15.23
C LYS A 592 -5.87 -11.29 15.05
N GLN A 593 -5.84 -10.80 13.80
CA GLN A 593 -5.90 -9.37 13.44
C GLN A 593 -7.23 -8.96 12.82
N SER A 594 -8.29 -9.79 12.97
CA SER A 594 -9.66 -9.41 12.58
C SER A 594 -10.24 -8.47 13.65
N VAL A 595 -10.10 -7.17 13.40
CA VAL A 595 -10.51 -6.07 14.32
C VAL A 595 -11.55 -5.14 13.70
N TYR A 596 -12.05 -5.45 12.51
CA TYR A 596 -13.05 -4.64 11.79
C TYR A 596 -14.45 -5.24 11.89
N ARG A 597 -14.82 -5.87 13.01
CA ARG A 597 -16.16 -6.47 13.20
C ARG A 597 -17.26 -5.42 13.08
N PHE A 598 -16.99 -4.19 13.53
CA PHE A 598 -17.89 -3.04 13.36
C PHE A 598 -18.15 -2.67 11.89
N ARG A 599 -17.32 -3.12 10.95
CA ARG A 599 -17.53 -3.00 9.49
C ARG A 599 -18.14 -4.25 8.86
N GLY A 600 -18.46 -5.27 9.65
CA GLY A 600 -19.07 -6.52 9.19
C GLY A 600 -18.12 -7.70 9.05
N ALA A 601 -16.80 -7.54 9.31
CA ALA A 601 -15.83 -8.61 9.19
C ALA A 601 -16.10 -9.77 10.16
N ASP A 602 -15.85 -11.01 9.70
CA ASP A 602 -16.04 -12.22 10.51
C ASP A 602 -14.69 -12.85 10.90
N SER A 603 -14.45 -13.04 12.20
CA SER A 603 -13.27 -13.75 12.69
C SER A 603 -13.19 -15.21 12.21
N THR A 604 -14.30 -15.75 11.71
CA THR A 604 -14.44 -17.09 11.13
C THR A 604 -14.37 -17.10 9.61
N ALA A 605 -13.94 -16.00 8.96
CA ALA A 605 -13.93 -15.85 7.50
C ALA A 605 -13.35 -17.05 6.73
N PHE A 606 -12.25 -17.63 7.22
CA PHE A 606 -11.61 -18.80 6.61
C PHE A 606 -12.45 -20.07 6.67
N SER A 607 -13.12 -20.36 7.81
CA SER A 607 -13.99 -21.53 7.92
C SER A 607 -15.26 -21.35 7.11
N VAL A 608 -15.85 -20.15 7.15
CA VAL A 608 -17.02 -19.80 6.34
C VAL A 608 -16.71 -20.00 4.85
N LEU A 609 -15.53 -19.60 4.37
CA LEU A 609 -15.12 -19.85 3.00
C LEU A 609 -15.03 -21.34 2.67
N ASP A 610 -14.39 -22.15 3.52
CA ASP A 610 -14.22 -23.59 3.26
C ASP A 610 -15.59 -24.31 3.23
N ASP A 611 -16.48 -23.98 4.16
CA ASP A 611 -17.85 -24.50 4.22
C ASP A 611 -18.64 -24.15 2.93
N TYR A 612 -18.56 -22.90 2.46
CA TYR A 612 -19.22 -22.48 1.22
C TYR A 612 -18.64 -23.19 -0.02
N LEU A 613 -17.32 -23.35 -0.10
CA LEU A 613 -16.67 -24.05 -1.21
C LEU A 613 -17.08 -25.53 -1.26
N GLU A 614 -17.25 -26.16 -0.09
CA GLU A 614 -17.77 -27.52 0.02
C GLU A 614 -19.25 -27.61 -0.41
N GLU A 615 -20.10 -26.67 0.01
CA GLU A 615 -21.51 -26.60 -0.38
C GLU A 615 -21.70 -26.52 -1.90
N ILE A 616 -20.93 -25.67 -2.57
CA ILE A 616 -20.99 -25.50 -4.03
C ILE A 616 -20.18 -26.55 -4.80
N GLN A 617 -19.66 -27.58 -4.11
CA GLN A 617 -18.89 -28.70 -4.67
C GLN A 617 -17.65 -28.26 -5.46
N TYR A 618 -16.95 -27.23 -4.97
CA TYR A 618 -15.66 -26.80 -5.52
C TYR A 618 -14.48 -27.45 -4.77
N GLN A 619 -13.26 -27.30 -5.29
CA GLN A 619 -12.07 -27.86 -4.66
C GLN A 619 -11.83 -27.25 -3.26
N LYS A 620 -11.64 -28.11 -2.25
CA LYS A 620 -11.34 -27.72 -0.85
C LYS A 620 -10.08 -26.86 -0.74
N LEU A 621 -10.02 -26.04 0.32
CA LEU A 621 -8.83 -25.25 0.61
C LEU A 621 -7.70 -26.12 1.17
N HIS A 622 -6.50 -25.87 0.65
CA HIS A 622 -5.27 -26.36 1.25
C HIS A 622 -4.74 -25.28 2.20
N THR A 623 -4.85 -25.55 3.50
CA THR A 623 -4.44 -24.60 4.54
C THR A 623 -2.94 -24.69 4.82
N TYR A 624 -2.28 -23.54 4.81
CA TYR A 624 -0.89 -23.35 5.19
C TYR A 624 -0.80 -22.33 6.32
N HIS A 625 0.28 -22.42 7.11
CA HIS A 625 0.52 -21.53 8.23
C HIS A 625 1.85 -20.80 8.06
N LEU A 626 1.87 -19.48 8.28
CA LEU A 626 3.09 -18.68 8.42
C LEU A 626 3.26 -18.29 9.89
N ILE A 627 4.14 -18.99 10.61
CA ILE A 627 4.33 -18.81 12.06
C ILE A 627 5.67 -18.16 12.44
N GLU A 628 6.61 -18.08 11.50
CA GLU A 628 7.89 -17.42 11.72
C GLU A 628 7.73 -15.91 11.54
N ASN A 629 8.11 -15.14 12.56
CA ASN A 629 8.03 -13.69 12.61
C ASN A 629 9.40 -13.07 12.29
N PHE A 630 9.43 -12.14 11.34
CA PHE A 630 10.63 -11.42 10.86
C PHE A 630 10.70 -9.97 11.34
N ARG A 631 9.72 -9.54 12.14
CA ARG A 631 9.54 -8.16 12.59
C ARG A 631 10.07 -7.98 14.02
N SER A 632 9.58 -8.80 14.92
CA SER A 632 9.80 -8.69 16.35
C SER A 632 10.92 -9.61 16.79
N SER A 633 11.70 -9.17 17.77
CA SER A 633 12.78 -9.95 18.37
C SER A 633 12.29 -11.27 18.99
N GLN A 634 13.19 -12.27 19.05
CA GLN A 634 12.89 -13.59 19.62
C GLN A 634 12.35 -13.48 21.06
N LYS A 635 13.09 -12.79 21.94
CA LYS A 635 12.72 -12.63 23.35
C LYS A 635 11.34 -12.00 23.52
N LEU A 636 11.02 -10.99 22.70
CA LEU A 636 9.74 -10.30 22.75
C LEU A 636 8.58 -11.23 22.35
N ILE A 637 8.74 -12.01 21.29
CA ILE A 637 7.73 -12.99 20.86
C ILE A 637 7.54 -14.09 21.92
N GLU A 638 8.62 -14.57 22.52
CA GLU A 638 8.56 -15.57 23.60
C GLU A 638 7.75 -15.06 24.81
N GLU A 639 7.94 -13.81 25.23
CA GLU A 639 7.13 -13.21 26.31
C GLU A 639 5.67 -13.01 25.89
N MET A 640 5.41 -12.49 24.69
CA MET A 640 4.05 -12.29 24.18
C MET A 640 3.27 -13.62 24.06
N GLU A 641 3.93 -14.70 23.61
CA GLU A 641 3.29 -16.01 23.44
C GLU A 641 2.88 -16.66 24.77
N LYS A 642 3.45 -16.24 25.92
CA LYS A 642 2.93 -16.65 27.24
C LYS A 642 1.51 -16.13 27.45
N THR A 643 1.25 -14.87 27.10
CA THR A 643 -0.07 -14.25 27.16
C THR A 643 -1.00 -14.83 26.08
N PHE A 644 -0.53 -14.92 24.84
CA PHE A 644 -1.35 -15.44 23.73
C PHE A 644 -1.72 -16.92 23.93
N GLY A 645 -0.86 -17.71 24.58
CA GLY A 645 -1.15 -19.09 24.98
C GLY A 645 -2.39 -19.18 25.88
N ARG A 646 -2.44 -18.36 26.94
CA ARG A 646 -3.59 -18.30 27.85
C ARG A 646 -4.86 -17.84 27.14
N TRP A 647 -4.75 -16.89 26.22
CA TRP A 647 -5.89 -16.44 25.42
C TRP A 647 -6.43 -17.51 24.49
N ARG A 648 -5.57 -18.39 23.94
CA ARG A 648 -6.02 -19.57 23.17
C ARG A 648 -6.71 -20.61 24.06
N GLU A 649 -6.19 -20.86 25.26
CA GLU A 649 -6.81 -21.78 26.24
C GLU A 649 -8.20 -21.31 26.68
N LYS A 650 -8.40 -19.99 26.80
CA LYS A 650 -9.69 -19.37 27.15
C LYS A 650 -10.56 -19.02 25.94
N GLU A 651 -10.22 -19.48 24.74
CA GLU A 651 -10.96 -19.22 23.48
C GLU A 651 -11.16 -17.72 23.16
N LEU A 652 -10.30 -16.85 23.70
CA LEU A 652 -10.22 -15.42 23.34
C LEU A 652 -9.52 -15.24 21.99
N LEU A 653 -8.52 -16.08 21.72
CA LEU A 653 -7.93 -16.30 20.41
C LEU A 653 -8.28 -17.71 19.89
N PRO A 654 -8.21 -17.95 18.57
CA PRO A 654 -8.55 -19.26 18.01
C PRO A 654 -7.71 -20.40 18.61
N PRO A 655 -8.33 -21.47 19.15
CA PRO A 655 -7.63 -22.48 19.95
C PRO A 655 -6.70 -23.40 19.14
N ASN A 656 -6.98 -23.60 17.85
CA ASN A 656 -6.23 -24.50 16.97
C ASN A 656 -5.02 -23.83 16.29
N GLU A 657 -4.71 -22.57 16.62
CA GLU A 657 -3.60 -21.85 16.02
C GLU A 657 -2.24 -22.25 16.60
N GLN A 658 -1.22 -22.22 15.75
CA GLN A 658 0.16 -22.48 16.14
C GLN A 658 0.84 -21.23 16.68
N PRO A 659 1.65 -21.35 17.75
CA PRO A 659 2.38 -20.22 18.32
C PRO A 659 3.41 -19.66 17.33
N MET A 660 3.62 -18.35 17.37
CA MET A 660 4.66 -17.72 16.58
C MET A 660 6.03 -17.93 17.22
N TYR A 661 7.08 -17.85 16.39
CA TYR A 661 8.46 -17.78 16.86
C TYR A 661 9.25 -16.79 16.01
N SER A 662 10.37 -16.30 16.53
CA SER A 662 11.26 -15.38 15.83
C SER A 662 12.72 -15.78 16.02
N HIS A 663 13.54 -15.40 15.05
CA HIS A 663 15.00 -15.52 15.09
C HIS A 663 15.69 -14.14 15.07
N GLN A 664 14.93 -13.06 15.24
CA GLN A 664 15.46 -11.70 15.27
C GLN A 664 16.16 -11.43 16.60
N ASP A 665 17.35 -10.82 16.53
CA ASP A 665 18.09 -10.42 17.72
C ASP A 665 17.31 -9.35 18.50
N ASN A 666 17.43 -9.38 19.84
CA ASN A 666 16.93 -8.34 20.72
C ASN A 666 18.12 -7.50 21.21
N PHE A 667 18.01 -6.17 21.11
CA PHE A 667 19.06 -5.23 21.51
C PHE A 667 18.74 -4.44 22.80
N MET A 668 17.62 -4.74 23.45
CA MET A 668 17.21 -4.17 24.72
C MET A 668 17.74 -5.04 25.87
N ASP A 669 17.94 -4.40 27.03
CA ASP A 669 18.20 -5.11 28.28
C ASP A 669 16.98 -5.98 28.65
N GLU A 670 17.20 -7.11 29.34
CA GLU A 670 16.16 -8.13 29.56
C GLU A 670 14.93 -7.60 30.30
N ASP A 671 15.12 -6.70 31.25
CA ASP A 671 14.06 -6.04 32.02
C ASP A 671 13.28 -4.99 31.21
N GLN A 672 13.74 -4.66 30.00
CA GLN A 672 13.17 -3.65 29.11
C GLN A 672 12.50 -4.24 27.87
N VAL A 673 12.54 -5.56 27.67
CA VAL A 673 11.93 -6.23 26.49
C VAL A 673 10.41 -6.23 26.58
N PHE A 674 9.87 -6.75 27.68
CA PHE A 674 8.43 -6.84 27.95
C PHE A 674 8.20 -6.46 29.40
N SER A 675 7.67 -5.26 29.65
CA SER A 675 7.60 -4.70 31.00
C SER A 675 6.17 -4.28 31.33
N LEU A 676 5.71 -4.70 32.51
CA LEU A 676 4.41 -4.36 33.07
C LEU A 676 4.63 -3.45 34.29
N TYR A 677 4.22 -2.20 34.21
CA TYR A 677 4.40 -1.20 35.25
C TYR A 677 3.08 -0.92 35.98
N THR A 678 3.16 -0.76 37.30
CA THR A 678 2.05 -0.29 38.14
C THR A 678 1.95 1.24 38.15
N ASP A 679 3.02 1.94 37.77
CA ASP A 679 3.07 3.39 37.72
C ASP A 679 2.10 3.96 36.65
N GLU A 680 1.51 5.11 36.96
CA GLU A 680 0.69 5.86 35.99
C GLU A 680 1.50 6.25 34.75
N PHE A 681 0.84 6.29 33.60
CA PHE A 681 1.44 6.78 32.38
C PHE A 681 1.68 8.29 32.46
N THR A 682 2.94 8.73 32.36
CA THR A 682 3.32 10.15 32.39
C THR A 682 4.29 10.48 31.25
N VAL A 683 4.38 11.77 30.90
CA VAL A 683 5.39 12.25 29.92
C VAL A 683 6.81 11.93 30.42
N GLY A 684 7.06 11.96 31.73
CA GLY A 684 8.36 11.60 32.30
C GLY A 684 8.78 10.16 32.00
N ASN A 685 7.86 9.20 32.18
CA ASN A 685 8.10 7.80 31.87
C ASN A 685 8.30 7.58 30.36
N LEU A 686 7.49 8.25 29.54
CA LEU A 686 7.66 8.23 28.08
C LEU A 686 9.03 8.76 27.65
N LEU A 687 9.51 9.85 28.26
CA LEU A 687 10.84 10.41 27.97
C LEU A 687 11.97 9.48 28.41
N ALA A 688 11.80 8.79 29.55
CA ALA A 688 12.75 7.78 29.99
C ALA A 688 12.84 6.62 28.97
N ASP A 689 11.71 6.14 28.46
CA ASP A 689 11.66 5.10 27.43
C ASP A 689 12.22 5.56 26.09
N TYR A 690 11.94 6.82 25.71
CA TYR A 690 12.51 7.44 24.51
C TYR A 690 14.03 7.49 24.59
N ALA A 691 14.60 7.82 25.76
CA ALA A 691 16.05 7.88 25.97
C ALA A 691 16.75 6.51 25.89
N LEU A 692 16.01 5.40 26.04
CA LEU A 692 16.54 4.05 25.88
C LEU A 692 16.60 3.61 24.41
N MET A 693 15.97 4.32 23.49
CA MET A 693 16.03 3.97 22.08
C MET A 693 17.45 4.17 21.52
N PRO A 694 17.91 3.28 20.62
CA PRO A 694 19.18 3.46 19.94
C PRO A 694 19.15 4.76 19.11
N PRO A 695 20.31 5.41 18.91
CA PRO A 695 20.38 6.59 18.05
C PRO A 695 19.91 6.23 16.63
N LYS A 696 19.28 7.20 15.95
CA LYS A 696 18.86 7.07 14.56
C LYS A 696 19.97 6.52 13.67
N GLN A 697 19.61 5.56 12.81
CA GLN A 697 20.48 5.04 11.75
C GLN A 697 20.20 5.78 10.43
N ASP A 698 19.98 5.05 9.32
CA ASP A 698 19.55 5.64 8.05
C ASP A 698 18.10 6.18 8.11
N LYS A 699 17.27 5.63 8.99
CA LYS A 699 15.88 6.03 9.26
C LYS A 699 15.66 6.25 10.76
N PRO A 700 14.80 7.21 11.16
CA PRO A 700 14.48 7.42 12.56
C PRO A 700 13.74 6.21 13.14
N HIS A 701 14.05 5.87 14.38
CA HIS A 701 13.26 4.93 15.16
C HIS A 701 12.02 5.63 15.71
N VAL A 702 10.93 4.88 15.82
CA VAL A 702 9.65 5.37 16.30
C VAL A 702 9.34 4.72 17.64
N LEU A 703 9.08 5.54 18.65
CA LEU A 703 8.40 5.12 19.88
C LEU A 703 6.91 5.35 19.69
N ALA A 704 6.13 4.28 19.61
CA ALA A 704 4.69 4.39 19.45
C ALA A 704 3.97 4.32 20.80
N VAL A 705 3.01 5.22 21.01
CA VAL A 705 2.05 5.15 22.12
C VAL A 705 0.71 4.75 21.54
N LEU A 706 0.28 3.53 21.85
CA LEU A 706 -0.94 2.95 21.35
C LEU A 706 -2.05 3.04 22.39
N VAL A 707 -3.19 3.56 21.95
CA VAL A 707 -4.39 3.75 22.76
C VAL A 707 -5.61 3.15 22.05
N ARG A 708 -6.73 3.02 22.76
CA ARG A 708 -7.92 2.36 22.23
C ARG A 708 -8.76 3.31 21.37
N ASN A 709 -8.85 4.59 21.76
CA ASN A 709 -9.72 5.56 21.08
C ASN A 709 -9.05 6.91 20.80
N ASN A 710 -9.69 7.71 19.93
CA ASN A 710 -9.20 9.02 19.52
C ASN A 710 -9.09 10.02 20.69
N ASP A 711 -9.95 9.92 21.71
CA ASP A 711 -9.96 10.88 22.82
C ASP A 711 -8.73 10.68 23.71
N GLU A 712 -8.35 9.42 23.98
CA GLU A 712 -7.09 9.06 24.65
C GLU A 712 -5.87 9.55 23.85
N ALA A 713 -5.87 9.40 22.52
CA ALA A 713 -4.76 9.86 21.68
C ALA A 713 -4.59 11.39 21.74
N LEU A 714 -5.71 12.12 21.74
CA LEU A 714 -5.72 13.58 21.86
C LEU A 714 -5.38 14.06 23.27
N GLU A 715 -5.66 13.26 24.30
CA GLU A 715 -5.22 13.53 25.67
C GLU A 715 -3.70 13.46 25.79
N ILE A 716 -3.09 12.37 25.32
CA ILE A 716 -1.63 12.23 25.31
C ILE A 716 -1.00 13.32 24.44
N GLY A 717 -1.59 13.63 23.28
CA GLY A 717 -1.15 14.76 22.45
C GLY A 717 -1.13 16.10 23.19
N ARG A 718 -2.13 16.38 24.03
CA ARG A 718 -2.17 17.58 24.90
C ARG A 718 -1.13 17.53 26.01
N MET A 719 -0.82 16.36 26.54
CA MET A 719 0.25 16.20 27.53
C MET A 719 1.63 16.50 26.91
N LEU A 720 1.89 15.99 25.70
CA LEU A 720 3.12 16.23 24.96
C LEU A 720 3.27 17.71 24.57
N SER A 721 2.20 18.36 24.09
CA SER A 721 2.23 19.77 23.70
C SER A 721 2.54 20.74 24.84
N ASN A 722 2.25 20.32 26.08
CA ASN A 722 2.49 21.13 27.28
C ASN A 722 3.85 20.88 27.93
N SER A 723 4.68 19.98 27.37
CA SER A 723 5.99 19.64 27.90
C SER A 723 7.10 20.40 27.15
N GLU A 724 7.99 21.05 27.89
CA GLU A 724 9.10 21.85 27.30
C GLU A 724 10.21 20.98 26.68
N ASP A 725 10.42 19.75 27.19
CA ASP A 725 11.52 18.85 26.80
C ASP A 725 11.06 17.66 25.95
N CYS A 726 9.92 17.78 25.26
CA CYS A 726 9.37 16.68 24.45
C CYS A 726 10.12 16.54 23.11
N PRO A 727 10.51 15.31 22.68
CA PRO A 727 11.01 15.07 21.33
C PRO A 727 9.93 15.40 20.28
N GLN A 728 10.33 15.44 19.00
CA GLN A 728 9.38 15.55 17.90
C GLN A 728 8.31 14.46 18.04
N TYR A 729 7.05 14.80 17.77
CA TYR A 729 5.95 13.85 17.88
C TYR A 729 4.86 14.05 16.82
N GLU A 730 4.10 12.99 16.56
CA GLU A 730 2.93 12.99 15.69
C GLU A 730 1.75 12.32 16.41
N VAL A 731 0.57 12.94 16.34
CA VAL A 731 -0.69 12.34 16.80
C VAL A 731 -1.53 11.96 15.58
N ARG A 732 -1.86 10.68 15.43
CA ARG A 732 -2.71 10.15 14.36
C ARG A 732 -4.07 9.76 14.91
N THR A 733 -5.13 10.35 14.35
CA THR A 733 -6.52 10.08 14.73
C THR A 733 -7.36 9.71 13.51
N GLU A 734 -8.44 8.96 13.75
CA GLU A 734 -9.31 8.44 12.68
C GLU A 734 -10.47 9.37 12.35
N GLY A 735 -10.74 9.56 11.06
CA GLY A 735 -11.95 10.23 10.56
C GLY A 735 -12.09 11.69 10.99
N ARG A 736 -10.97 12.41 11.18
CA ARG A 736 -10.95 13.79 11.67
C ARG A 736 -10.51 14.83 10.64
N LEU A 737 -10.23 14.47 9.38
CA LEU A 737 -9.74 15.41 8.37
C LEU A 737 -10.64 16.65 8.26
N TYR A 738 -11.96 16.46 8.26
CA TYR A 738 -12.94 17.54 8.12
C TYR A 738 -13.20 18.33 9.41
N VAL A 739 -12.66 17.86 10.53
CA VAL A 739 -12.59 18.58 11.82
C VAL A 739 -11.19 19.15 12.04
N SER A 740 -10.24 18.95 11.11
CA SER A 740 -8.93 19.60 11.19
C SER A 740 -9.04 21.13 11.06
N LYS A 741 -8.00 21.84 11.52
CA LYS A 741 -7.92 23.28 11.31
C LYS A 741 -7.84 23.61 9.81
N SER A 742 -7.14 22.80 9.01
CA SER A 742 -7.02 22.95 7.56
C SER A 742 -8.38 22.96 6.86
N ALA A 743 -9.26 22.01 7.17
CA ALA A 743 -10.59 21.93 6.58
C ALA A 743 -11.47 23.14 6.96
N ARG A 744 -11.45 23.52 8.24
CA ARG A 744 -12.19 24.70 8.72
C ARG A 744 -11.72 25.98 8.08
N ASP A 745 -10.41 26.23 8.07
CA ASP A 745 -9.81 27.42 7.49
C ASP A 745 -10.14 27.50 5.99
N LEU A 746 -10.00 26.40 5.24
CA LEU A 746 -10.36 26.34 3.82
C LEU A 746 -11.87 26.59 3.60
N GLY A 747 -12.73 26.00 4.43
CA GLY A 747 -14.17 26.25 4.37
C GLY A 747 -14.53 27.71 4.61
N ILE A 748 -13.85 28.38 5.55
CA ILE A 748 -14.00 29.81 5.82
C ILE A 748 -13.48 30.65 4.65
N LEU A 749 -12.37 30.27 4.01
CA LEU A 749 -11.87 30.93 2.81
C LEU A 749 -12.91 30.89 1.68
N LEU A 750 -13.44 29.70 1.35
CA LEU A 750 -14.46 29.55 0.33
C LEU A 750 -15.74 30.33 0.66
N HIS A 751 -16.15 30.33 1.93
CA HIS A 751 -17.26 31.14 2.43
C HIS A 751 -17.02 32.64 2.19
N SER A 752 -15.81 33.13 2.48
CA SER A 752 -15.46 34.54 2.26
C SER A 752 -15.55 34.96 0.80
N TRP A 753 -15.16 34.10 -0.14
CA TRP A 753 -15.28 34.35 -1.57
C TRP A 753 -16.73 34.32 -2.05
N LEU A 754 -17.54 33.39 -1.54
CA LEU A 754 -18.96 33.27 -1.89
C LEU A 754 -19.74 34.55 -1.54
N TYR A 755 -19.42 35.16 -0.40
CA TYR A 755 -20.07 36.38 0.10
C TYR A 755 -19.28 37.65 -0.23
N ALA A 756 -18.28 37.61 -1.11
CA ALA A 756 -17.49 38.79 -1.46
C ALA A 756 -18.31 39.92 -2.09
N LYS A 757 -19.40 39.57 -2.80
CA LYS A 757 -20.31 40.50 -3.50
C LYS A 757 -21.72 40.60 -2.88
N SER A 758 -21.94 40.00 -1.72
CA SER A 758 -23.24 40.07 -1.02
C SER A 758 -23.41 41.43 -0.31
N ASP A 759 -24.50 41.59 0.44
CA ASP A 759 -24.70 42.80 1.24
C ASP A 759 -23.57 43.01 2.26
N HIS A 760 -23.46 44.26 2.75
CA HIS A 760 -22.36 44.68 3.63
C HIS A 760 -22.27 43.85 4.90
N ILE A 761 -23.39 43.36 5.43
CA ILE A 761 -23.44 42.62 6.69
C ILE A 761 -22.89 41.21 6.49
N MET A 762 -23.41 40.48 5.51
CA MET A 762 -22.98 39.11 5.22
C MET A 762 -21.51 39.06 4.81
N ARG A 763 -21.08 40.02 3.97
CA ARG A 763 -19.68 40.15 3.57
C ARG A 763 -18.77 40.35 4.78
N ASN A 764 -19.09 41.32 5.64
CA ASN A 764 -18.24 41.62 6.79
C ASN A 764 -18.20 40.48 7.81
N GLN A 765 -19.29 39.72 7.99
CA GLN A 765 -19.29 38.51 8.81
C GLN A 765 -18.35 37.44 8.24
N ALA A 766 -18.40 37.18 6.93
CA ALA A 766 -17.54 36.20 6.30
C ALA A 766 -16.06 36.60 6.36
N LEU A 767 -15.80 37.89 6.18
CA LEU A 767 -14.48 38.51 6.31
C LEU A 767 -13.94 38.42 7.75
N PHE A 768 -14.77 38.67 8.77
CA PHE A 768 -14.37 38.49 10.17
C PHE A 768 -14.03 37.03 10.50
N SER A 769 -14.77 36.05 9.97
CA SER A 769 -14.38 34.64 10.13
C SER A 769 -13.02 34.36 9.49
N LEU A 770 -12.74 34.94 8.33
CA LEU A 770 -11.47 34.77 7.63
C LEU A 770 -10.28 35.31 8.43
N SER A 771 -10.44 36.41 9.18
CA SER A 771 -9.35 36.98 9.98
C SER A 771 -8.87 36.07 11.13
N GLU A 772 -9.66 35.06 11.51
CA GLU A 772 -9.26 34.06 12.52
C GLU A 772 -8.57 32.82 11.92
N THR A 773 -8.42 32.76 10.60
CA THR A 773 -7.76 31.66 9.90
C THR A 773 -6.26 31.90 9.74
N ALA A 774 -5.51 30.84 9.40
CA ALA A 774 -4.09 30.97 9.06
C ALA A 774 -3.84 31.88 7.85
N PHE A 775 -4.83 32.14 7.01
CA PHE A 775 -4.65 32.92 5.78
C PHE A 775 -4.51 34.43 6.00
N CYS A 776 -4.74 34.95 7.21
CA CYS A 776 -4.64 36.38 7.53
C CYS A 776 -3.49 36.68 8.51
N ILE A 777 -2.90 37.87 8.37
CA ILE A 777 -1.82 38.36 9.23
C ILE A 777 -2.41 38.98 10.51
N LYS A 778 -1.98 38.53 11.69
CA LYS A 778 -2.29 39.15 12.99
C LYS A 778 -1.22 40.20 13.33
N GLU A 779 -1.18 41.31 12.58
CA GLU A 779 -0.19 42.38 12.83
C GLU A 779 -0.57 43.26 14.04
N GLU A 780 -1.87 43.38 14.40
CA GLU A 780 -2.33 44.10 15.60
C GLU A 780 -3.56 43.41 16.23
N PRO A 781 -3.77 43.52 17.56
CA PRO A 781 -5.02 43.13 18.19
C PRO A 781 -6.18 43.90 17.55
N ILE A 782 -7.32 43.24 17.35
CA ILE A 782 -8.53 43.85 16.80
C ILE A 782 -8.84 45.14 17.58
N HIS A 783 -8.55 46.30 16.99
CA HIS A 783 -8.85 47.58 17.60
C HIS A 783 -10.34 47.86 17.44
N PHE A 784 -11.09 47.78 18.54
CA PHE A 784 -12.47 48.24 18.59
C PHE A 784 -12.51 49.76 18.40
N THR A 785 -12.63 50.24 17.16
CA THR A 785 -12.86 51.67 16.91
C THR A 785 -14.29 52.05 17.30
N VAL A 786 -14.51 52.31 18.59
CA VAL A 786 -15.74 52.95 19.09
C VAL A 786 -15.72 54.46 18.80
N GLU A 787 -14.56 55.02 18.45
CA GLU A 787 -14.36 56.45 18.26
C GLU A 787 -14.59 56.86 16.80
N ASN A 788 -15.84 57.20 16.45
CA ASN A 788 -16.18 58.36 15.58
C ASN A 788 -17.67 58.51 15.19
N ARG A 789 -18.63 57.89 15.89
CA ARG A 789 -20.07 58.15 15.64
C ARG A 789 -20.76 59.08 16.65
N TYR A 790 -20.02 59.93 17.37
CA TYR A 790 -20.56 60.81 18.41
C TYR A 790 -20.23 62.29 18.22
N GLN A 791 -20.37 62.84 17.01
CA GLN A 791 -20.37 64.30 16.86
C GLN A 791 -21.68 64.93 16.40
N ASN A 792 -22.70 64.18 15.96
CA ASN A 792 -23.96 64.80 15.53
C ASN A 792 -25.21 63.96 15.82
N SER A 793 -25.58 63.80 17.09
CA SER A 793 -27.00 63.71 17.50
C SER A 793 -27.13 63.72 19.02
N ARG A 794 -27.80 64.75 19.55
CA ARG A 794 -28.30 64.75 20.93
C ARG A 794 -29.33 63.63 21.06
N GLN A 795 -29.13 62.75 22.05
CA GLN A 795 -30.04 61.77 22.65
C GLN A 795 -29.77 60.27 22.35
N LYS A 796 -29.70 59.53 23.47
CA LYS A 796 -29.94 58.09 23.71
C LYS A 796 -28.71 57.15 23.81
N LYS A 797 -28.54 56.71 25.07
CA LYS A 797 -27.96 55.48 25.67
C LYS A 797 -26.90 54.68 24.87
N PRO A 798 -25.83 54.20 25.55
CA PRO A 798 -24.84 53.31 24.94
C PRO A 798 -25.50 51.95 24.63
N SER A 799 -25.66 51.65 23.34
CA SER A 799 -25.91 50.28 22.89
C SER A 799 -24.56 49.65 22.55
N SER A 800 -24.06 48.79 23.43
CA SER A 800 -22.82 48.01 23.28
C SER A 800 -22.97 46.89 22.24
N PHE A 801 -23.44 47.19 21.04
CA PHE A 801 -23.45 46.25 19.92
C PHE A 801 -22.37 46.67 18.93
N ILE A 802 -21.27 45.91 18.92
CA ILE A 802 -20.21 45.99 17.92
C ILE A 802 -20.83 45.62 16.57
N ARG A 803 -20.74 46.50 15.57
CA ARG A 803 -21.22 46.21 14.21
C ARG A 803 -20.08 45.60 13.41
N ALA A 804 -20.41 44.75 12.44
CA ALA A 804 -19.44 44.17 11.51
C ALA A 804 -18.67 45.26 10.70
N ASP A 805 -19.14 46.50 10.70
CA ASP A 805 -18.51 47.66 10.08
C ASP A 805 -17.35 48.26 10.91
N ASP A 806 -17.19 47.86 12.18
CA ASP A 806 -16.25 48.46 13.13
C ASP A 806 -14.88 47.73 13.14
N PHE A 807 -14.64 46.81 12.20
CA PHE A 807 -13.42 46.00 12.10
C PHE A 807 -12.54 46.47 10.93
N SER A 808 -11.30 46.92 11.20
CA SER A 808 -10.28 47.13 10.17
C SER A 808 -9.20 46.05 10.29
N PHE A 809 -9.18 45.10 9.35
CA PHE A 809 -8.11 44.13 9.22
C PHE A 809 -7.63 44.09 7.76
N LYS A 810 -6.36 43.75 7.54
CA LYS A 810 -5.76 43.76 6.21
C LYS A 810 -5.98 42.41 5.53
N LEU A 811 -6.72 42.42 4.42
CA LEU A 811 -6.87 41.24 3.59
C LEU A 811 -5.58 40.94 2.82
N PRO A 812 -5.22 39.66 2.63
CA PRO A 812 -4.11 39.28 1.76
C PRO A 812 -4.38 39.73 0.31
N GLU A 813 -3.35 40.20 -0.39
CA GLU A 813 -3.46 40.56 -1.80
C GLU A 813 -3.94 39.37 -2.65
N ALA A 814 -3.45 38.17 -2.33
CA ALA A 814 -3.87 36.90 -2.94
C ALA A 814 -5.40 36.69 -2.89
N TRP A 815 -6.09 37.19 -1.85
CA TRP A 815 -7.54 37.07 -1.73
C TRP A 815 -8.27 37.88 -2.81
N HIS A 816 -7.79 39.10 -3.10
CA HIS A 816 -8.33 39.93 -4.17
C HIS A 816 -7.99 39.36 -5.55
N THR A 817 -6.76 38.89 -5.75
CA THR A 817 -6.33 38.23 -6.99
C THR A 817 -7.21 37.02 -7.31
N ALA A 818 -7.53 36.19 -6.32
CA ALA A 818 -8.39 35.03 -6.50
C ALA A 818 -9.78 35.39 -7.06
N LEU A 819 -10.41 36.48 -6.60
CA LEU A 819 -11.73 36.91 -7.10
C LEU A 819 -11.71 37.37 -8.56
N GLU A 820 -10.60 37.94 -9.02
CA GLU A 820 -10.42 38.31 -10.43
C GLU A 820 -10.19 37.06 -11.28
N LEU A 821 -9.34 36.14 -10.81
CA LEU A 821 -9.06 34.87 -11.50
C LEU A 821 -10.30 33.98 -11.64
N MET A 822 -11.26 34.04 -10.70
CA MET A 822 -12.51 33.28 -10.76
C MET A 822 -13.40 33.65 -11.96
N LYS A 823 -13.14 34.77 -12.63
CA LYS A 823 -13.82 35.12 -13.88
C LYS A 823 -13.31 34.31 -15.08
N GLU A 824 -12.10 33.75 -14.98
CA GLU A 824 -11.38 33.16 -16.12
C GLU A 824 -10.94 31.71 -15.90
N LYS A 825 -10.75 31.29 -14.64
CA LYS A 825 -10.28 29.94 -14.28
C LYS A 825 -11.30 29.20 -13.41
N PRO A 826 -11.31 27.85 -13.44
CA PRO A 826 -12.04 27.05 -12.46
C PRO A 826 -11.53 27.25 -11.03
N ILE A 827 -12.36 26.90 -10.04
CA ILE A 827 -12.07 27.19 -8.62
C ILE A 827 -10.84 26.45 -8.07
N LEU A 828 -10.59 25.21 -8.47
CA LEU A 828 -9.49 24.40 -7.92
C LEU A 828 -8.09 24.97 -8.21
N PRO A 829 -7.75 25.33 -9.47
CA PRO A 829 -6.51 26.06 -9.76
C PRO A 829 -6.36 27.35 -8.96
N ILE A 830 -7.46 28.05 -8.69
CA ILE A 830 -7.44 29.32 -7.95
C ILE A 830 -7.15 29.10 -6.47
N VAL A 831 -7.71 28.05 -5.87
CA VAL A 831 -7.36 27.64 -4.50
C VAL A 831 -5.87 27.33 -4.41
N GLN A 832 -5.32 26.57 -5.37
CA GLN A 832 -3.89 26.26 -5.40
C GLN A 832 -3.03 27.52 -5.53
N GLU A 833 -3.37 28.41 -6.47
CA GLU A 833 -2.66 29.67 -6.70
C GLU A 833 -2.75 30.61 -5.48
N PHE A 834 -3.90 30.63 -4.79
CA PHE A 834 -4.05 31.37 -3.53
C PHE A 834 -3.12 30.82 -2.44
N LEU A 835 -3.10 29.50 -2.25
CA LEU A 835 -2.25 28.86 -1.23
C LEU A 835 -0.77 29.17 -1.50
N GLU A 836 -0.32 29.02 -2.75
CA GLU A 836 1.06 29.33 -3.17
C GLU A 836 1.48 30.79 -2.93
N GLN A 837 0.53 31.74 -3.00
CA GLN A 837 0.77 33.17 -2.81
C GLN A 837 0.52 33.64 -1.36
N SER A 838 -0.10 32.82 -0.52
CA SER A 838 -0.50 33.21 0.83
C SER A 838 0.57 32.95 1.88
N ASP A 839 0.59 33.77 2.92
CA ASP A 839 1.59 33.72 4.00
C ASP A 839 1.21 32.81 5.17
N TYR A 840 0.33 31.83 4.94
CA TYR A 840 -0.27 31.04 6.02
C TYR A 840 0.76 30.28 6.85
N VAL A 841 1.85 29.78 6.24
CA VAL A 841 2.96 29.14 6.96
C VAL A 841 3.58 30.10 7.98
N THR A 842 3.84 31.34 7.56
CA THR A 842 4.41 32.37 8.45
C THR A 842 3.42 32.74 9.55
N ASN A 843 2.12 32.80 9.23
CA ASN A 843 1.08 33.09 10.22
C ASN A 843 0.92 31.94 11.23
N LEU A 844 0.97 30.68 10.80
CA LEU A 844 0.94 29.51 11.69
C LEU A 844 2.12 29.51 12.67
N ASN A 845 3.33 29.76 12.17
CA ASN A 845 4.52 29.88 13.01
C ASN A 845 4.36 31.00 14.05
N SER A 846 3.73 32.13 13.68
CA SER A 846 3.51 33.25 14.59
C SER A 846 2.55 32.95 15.75
N ILE A 847 1.69 31.94 15.60
CA ILE A 847 0.74 31.49 16.64
C ILE A 847 1.22 30.22 17.36
N GLY A 848 2.49 29.85 17.20
CA GLY A 848 3.14 28.78 17.97
C GLY A 848 3.09 27.39 17.34
N PHE A 849 2.72 27.26 16.06
CA PHE A 849 2.84 25.97 15.37
C PHE A 849 4.31 25.62 15.13
N ASN A 850 4.69 24.37 15.38
CA ASN A 850 6.01 23.85 15.04
C ASN A 850 6.07 23.34 13.57
N GLU A 851 7.27 22.99 13.10
CA GLU A 851 7.49 22.58 11.70
C GLU A 851 6.65 21.35 11.29
N ILE A 852 6.48 20.38 12.19
CA ILE A 852 5.69 19.16 11.95
C ILE A 852 4.19 19.49 11.89
N GLU A 853 3.70 20.38 12.75
CA GLU A 853 2.30 20.82 12.75
C GLU A 853 1.96 21.64 11.50
N VAL A 854 2.90 22.48 11.03
CA VAL A 854 2.75 23.18 9.75
C VAL A 854 2.70 22.18 8.60
N LEU A 855 3.63 21.23 8.54
CA LEU A 855 3.64 20.19 7.50
C LEU A 855 2.32 19.40 7.50
N LYS A 856 1.81 19.03 8.67
CA LYS A 856 0.51 18.37 8.81
C LYS A 856 -0.63 19.21 8.26
N TYR A 857 -0.63 20.51 8.57
CA TYR A 857 -1.63 21.44 8.07
C TYR A 857 -1.65 21.52 6.54
N GLU A 858 -0.48 21.56 5.91
CA GLU A 858 -0.29 21.58 4.45
C GLU A 858 -0.75 20.29 3.78
N LEU A 859 -0.29 19.13 4.28
CA LEU A 859 -0.68 17.83 3.75
C LEU A 859 -2.21 17.61 3.86
N ASN A 860 -2.84 18.08 4.93
CA ASN A 860 -4.29 18.06 5.07
C ASN A 860 -4.99 18.94 4.02
N LEU A 861 -4.47 20.14 3.71
CA LEU A 861 -5.00 20.98 2.64
C LEU A 861 -4.88 20.29 1.27
N GLU A 862 -3.71 19.71 0.97
CA GLU A 862 -3.48 18.98 -0.28
C GLU A 862 -4.42 17.78 -0.43
N LYS A 863 -4.63 17.03 0.66
CA LYS A 863 -5.56 15.90 0.69
C LYS A 863 -6.99 16.34 0.42
N ILE A 864 -7.47 17.40 1.07
CA ILE A 864 -8.83 17.93 0.83
C ILE A 864 -8.98 18.41 -0.61
N ILE A 865 -7.98 19.12 -1.16
CA ILE A 865 -7.98 19.56 -2.57
C ILE A 865 -8.03 18.37 -3.52
N THR A 866 -7.30 17.29 -3.20
CA THR A 866 -7.31 16.05 -3.97
C THR A 866 -8.69 15.38 -3.93
N GLU A 867 -9.34 15.32 -2.77
CA GLU A 867 -10.70 14.77 -2.63
C GLU A 867 -11.74 15.61 -3.41
N ILE A 868 -11.62 16.95 -3.39
CA ILE A 868 -12.46 17.83 -4.21
C ILE A 868 -12.23 17.54 -5.71
N TYR A 869 -10.97 17.38 -6.13
CA TYR A 869 -10.63 17.06 -7.51
C TYR A 869 -11.19 15.70 -7.93
N GLU A 870 -11.08 14.67 -7.09
CA GLU A 870 -11.63 13.34 -7.37
C GLU A 870 -13.14 13.35 -7.48
N LYS A 871 -13.81 14.21 -6.70
CA LYS A 871 -15.26 14.33 -6.71
C LYS A 871 -15.81 15.10 -7.91
N PHE A 872 -15.17 16.21 -8.28
CA PHE A 872 -15.72 17.18 -9.24
C PHE A 872 -14.90 17.37 -10.52
N ASN A 873 -13.71 16.77 -10.61
CA ASN A 873 -12.68 17.10 -11.59
C ASN A 873 -12.40 18.62 -11.62
N ASN A 874 -11.96 19.17 -12.76
CA ASN A 874 -11.69 20.60 -12.91
C ASN A 874 -12.93 21.47 -13.16
N ASN A 875 -14.15 20.91 -13.20
CA ASN A 875 -15.35 21.65 -13.63
C ASN A 875 -16.22 22.14 -12.46
N ALA A 876 -15.72 22.06 -11.23
CA ALA A 876 -16.47 22.45 -10.04
C ALA A 876 -16.70 23.96 -9.98
N THR A 877 -17.91 24.38 -9.60
CA THR A 877 -18.20 25.77 -9.22
C THR A 877 -17.86 26.02 -7.75
N LEU A 878 -17.60 27.29 -7.38
CA LEU A 878 -17.35 27.68 -5.99
C LEU A 878 -18.46 27.21 -5.04
N ILE A 879 -19.73 27.34 -5.44
CA ILE A 879 -20.88 26.94 -4.62
C ILE A 879 -20.87 25.43 -4.39
N GLN A 880 -20.65 24.62 -5.44
CA GLN A 880 -20.60 23.17 -5.32
C GLN A 880 -19.48 22.71 -4.37
N VAL A 881 -18.29 23.30 -4.49
CA VAL A 881 -17.16 22.96 -3.61
C VAL A 881 -17.44 23.40 -2.17
N TYR A 882 -17.99 24.61 -1.97
CA TYR A 882 -18.34 25.11 -0.65
C TYR A 882 -19.41 24.25 0.03
N ASP A 883 -20.53 23.96 -0.65
CA ASP A 883 -21.62 23.16 -0.09
C ASP A 883 -21.16 21.74 0.22
N TRP A 884 -20.34 21.15 -0.65
CA TRP A 884 -19.75 19.84 -0.39
C TRP A 884 -18.83 19.85 0.83
N LEU A 885 -17.86 20.77 0.89
CA LEU A 885 -16.92 20.84 2.02
C LEU A 885 -17.66 21.15 3.32
N LYS A 886 -18.66 22.04 3.28
CA LYS A 886 -19.52 22.32 4.42
C LYS A 886 -20.27 21.08 4.90
N LEU A 887 -20.82 20.27 3.99
CA LEU A 887 -21.46 19.00 4.35
C LEU A 887 -20.44 18.03 4.98
N GLN A 888 -19.22 17.94 4.44
CA GLN A 888 -18.19 17.08 5.03
C GLN A 888 -17.79 17.54 6.44
N ILE A 889 -17.61 18.85 6.66
CA ILE A 889 -17.32 19.43 7.98
C ILE A 889 -18.46 19.18 8.96
N LEU A 890 -19.72 19.33 8.53
CA LEU A 890 -20.89 19.12 9.39
C LEU A 890 -21.16 17.65 9.73
N THR A 891 -20.84 16.74 8.80
CA THR A 891 -21.12 15.31 8.97
C THR A 891 -19.93 14.51 9.50
N ASN A 892 -18.71 15.10 9.47
CA ASN A 892 -17.44 14.50 9.86
C ASN A 892 -17.29 13.05 9.35
N ARG A 893 -17.49 12.84 8.06
CA ARG A 893 -17.43 11.50 7.46
C ARG A 893 -16.05 11.16 6.91
N GLU A 894 -15.54 10.01 7.34
CA GLU A 894 -14.71 9.00 6.65
C GLU A 894 -13.46 9.42 5.86
N SER A 895 -12.85 10.57 6.16
CA SER A 895 -11.47 10.80 5.74
C SER A 895 -10.55 11.08 6.92
N ASP A 896 -9.45 10.32 6.96
CA ASP A 896 -8.39 10.49 7.92
C ASP A 896 -7.52 11.69 7.55
N GLU A 897 -6.81 12.24 8.54
CA GLU A 897 -5.78 13.23 8.23
C GLU A 897 -4.68 12.62 7.34
N ALA A 898 -3.95 13.47 6.61
CA ALA A 898 -2.83 13.04 5.78
C ALA A 898 -1.66 12.54 6.66
N GLU A 899 -0.98 11.48 6.25
CA GLU A 899 0.11 10.90 7.03
C GLU A 899 1.43 11.64 6.81
N ILE A 900 2.23 11.80 7.86
CA ILE A 900 3.60 12.32 7.75
C ILE A 900 4.57 11.16 7.57
N GLU A 901 5.37 11.23 6.52
CA GLU A 901 6.45 10.26 6.27
C GLU A 901 7.54 10.35 7.34
N GLU A 902 8.11 9.20 7.71
CA GLU A 902 9.12 9.12 8.77
C GLU A 902 10.41 9.90 8.42
N SER A 903 10.73 10.04 7.13
CA SER A 903 11.87 10.84 6.67
C SER A 903 11.73 12.34 6.93
N ALA A 904 10.54 12.84 7.28
CA ALA A 904 10.33 14.22 7.67
C ALA A 904 10.88 14.55 9.07
N PHE A 905 11.21 13.52 9.87
CA PHE A 905 11.74 13.68 11.22
C PHE A 905 13.27 13.63 11.23
N ASP A 906 13.88 14.63 11.86
CA ASP A 906 15.33 14.81 11.89
C ASP A 906 16.00 13.76 12.78
N ASP A 907 15.34 13.36 13.86
CA ASP A 907 15.78 12.35 14.82
C ASP A 907 14.67 11.30 15.04
N ASN A 908 14.90 10.36 15.96
CA ASN A 908 13.84 9.52 16.51
C ASN A 908 12.66 10.39 16.98
N PHE A 909 11.46 9.83 16.98
CA PHE A 909 10.27 10.61 17.34
C PHE A 909 9.19 9.73 17.98
N VAL A 910 8.22 10.39 18.59
CA VAL A 910 7.10 9.76 19.28
C VAL A 910 5.87 9.78 18.38
N ARG A 911 5.18 8.65 18.27
CA ARG A 911 3.93 8.57 17.49
C ARG A 911 2.79 8.07 18.35
N VAL A 912 1.78 8.91 18.57
CA VAL A 912 0.58 8.57 19.32
C VAL A 912 -0.54 8.21 18.36
N MET A 913 -1.16 7.04 18.51
CA MET A 913 -2.26 6.62 17.63
C MET A 913 -3.18 5.58 18.25
N THR A 914 -4.35 5.40 17.63
CA THR A 914 -5.21 4.25 17.93
C THR A 914 -4.57 2.94 17.46
N VAL A 915 -4.87 1.84 18.13
CA VAL A 915 -4.40 0.50 17.68
C VAL A 915 -4.88 0.16 16.27
N HIS A 916 -6.09 0.56 15.89
CA HIS A 916 -6.62 0.36 14.55
C HIS A 916 -5.73 1.02 13.47
N LYS A 917 -5.23 2.24 13.70
CA LYS A 917 -4.26 2.91 12.82
C LYS A 917 -2.86 2.31 12.81
N SER A 918 -2.52 1.53 13.84
CA SER A 918 -1.24 0.85 13.91
C SER A 918 -1.18 -0.42 13.05
N LYS A 919 -2.33 -0.94 12.58
CA LYS A 919 -2.38 -2.16 11.76
C LYS A 919 -1.54 -1.97 10.49
N GLY A 920 -0.70 -2.96 10.18
CA GLY A 920 0.28 -2.90 9.09
C GLY A 920 1.63 -2.28 9.50
N LEU A 921 1.62 -1.25 10.36
CA LEU A 921 2.83 -0.55 10.83
C LEU A 921 3.68 -1.40 11.80
N GLN A 922 4.91 -0.94 12.04
CA GLN A 922 5.87 -1.51 12.98
C GLN A 922 6.67 -0.39 13.65
N PHE A 923 7.02 -0.58 14.91
CA PHE A 923 7.72 0.43 15.71
C PHE A 923 8.81 -0.22 16.55
N HIS A 924 9.89 0.51 16.80
CA HIS A 924 11.00 0.02 17.62
C HIS A 924 10.51 -0.34 19.03
N THR A 925 9.83 0.63 19.67
CA THR A 925 9.25 0.51 21.01
C THR A 925 7.77 0.82 20.96
N VAL A 926 6.94 0.03 21.65
CA VAL A 926 5.50 0.30 21.83
C VAL A 926 5.19 0.48 23.30
N LEU A 927 4.48 1.56 23.62
CA LEU A 927 3.87 1.82 24.92
C LEU A 927 2.35 1.64 24.78
N ILE A 928 1.73 0.89 25.69
CA ILE A 928 0.28 0.83 25.82
C ILE A 928 -0.12 1.67 27.03
N ALA A 929 -0.85 2.75 26.76
CA ALA A 929 -1.37 3.66 27.78
C ALA A 929 -2.82 3.31 28.12
N TYR A 930 -3.19 3.45 29.40
CA TYR A 930 -4.54 3.28 29.93
C TYR A 930 -5.17 1.87 29.75
N PRO A 931 -4.47 0.77 30.07
CA PRO A 931 -5.02 -0.58 29.91
C PRO A 931 -6.23 -0.87 30.82
N ASN A 932 -6.45 -0.08 31.87
CA ASN A 932 -7.55 -0.28 32.83
C ASN A 932 -8.87 0.40 32.42
N ASN A 933 -8.91 1.07 31.26
CA ASN A 933 -10.15 1.62 30.74
C ASN A 933 -11.12 0.51 30.32
N ALA A 934 -12.32 0.52 30.90
CA ALA A 934 -13.34 -0.48 30.61
C ALA A 934 -13.82 -0.40 29.16
N PHE A 935 -13.77 -1.52 28.44
CA PHE A 935 -14.29 -1.59 27.07
C PHE A 935 -15.77 -2.00 27.01
N ILE A 936 -16.28 -2.76 27.99
CA ILE A 936 -17.72 -3.03 28.16
C ILE A 936 -18.29 -2.10 29.23
N LEU A 937 -19.21 -1.26 28.81
CA LEU A 937 -19.97 -0.40 29.71
C LEU A 937 -20.98 -1.24 30.52
N LYS A 938 -21.16 -0.89 31.80
CA LYS A 938 -22.23 -1.45 32.61
C LYS A 938 -23.59 -1.14 31.97
N ASN A 939 -24.51 -2.10 31.99
CA ASN A 939 -25.82 -1.97 31.36
C ASN A 939 -26.57 -0.67 31.74
N ASP A 940 -26.44 -0.19 32.98
CA ASP A 940 -27.10 1.03 33.45
C ASP A 940 -26.50 2.32 32.86
N ALA A 941 -25.22 2.29 32.46
CA ALA A 941 -24.56 3.42 31.80
C ALA A 941 -24.94 3.52 30.31
N ILE A 942 -25.35 2.40 29.70
CA ILE A 942 -25.77 2.33 28.30
C ILE A 942 -27.16 2.95 28.16
N LYS A 943 -27.22 4.12 27.53
CA LYS A 943 -28.48 4.82 27.23
C LYS A 943 -29.05 4.47 25.87
N LYS A 944 -28.22 4.23 24.87
CA LYS A 944 -28.62 3.97 23.49
C LYS A 944 -27.72 2.90 22.92
N ASP A 945 -28.29 1.76 22.56
CA ASP A 945 -27.57 0.62 21.99
C ASP A 945 -28.50 -0.19 21.09
N ILE A 946 -27.95 -0.72 20.00
CA ILE A 946 -28.66 -1.51 18.99
C ILE A 946 -27.78 -2.70 18.67
N ILE A 947 -28.34 -3.91 18.69
CA ILE A 947 -27.62 -5.14 18.41
C ILE A 947 -28.35 -5.86 17.29
N VAL A 948 -27.59 -6.30 16.28
CA VAL A 948 -28.07 -7.08 15.13
C VAL A 948 -27.13 -8.26 14.95
N GLN A 949 -27.70 -9.46 14.94
CA GLN A 949 -27.01 -10.73 14.76
C GLN A 949 -27.73 -11.56 13.70
N ILE A 950 -26.95 -12.36 12.97
CA ILE A 950 -27.47 -13.41 12.10
C ILE A 950 -27.07 -14.73 12.78
N GLY A 951 -28.05 -15.51 13.20
CA GLY A 951 -27.84 -16.80 13.86
C GLY A 951 -27.54 -17.93 12.88
N GLU A 952 -27.31 -19.14 13.41
CA GLU A 952 -27.18 -20.36 12.59
C GLU A 952 -28.39 -20.52 11.66
N LYS A 953 -28.14 -20.76 10.36
CA LYS A 953 -29.15 -20.85 9.26
C LYS A 953 -29.77 -19.51 8.84
N ASP A 954 -29.01 -18.41 8.93
CA ASP A 954 -29.41 -17.08 8.45
C ASP A 954 -30.62 -16.48 9.18
N GLU A 955 -30.86 -16.87 10.45
CA GLU A 955 -31.96 -16.32 11.24
C GLU A 955 -31.61 -14.92 11.78
N LEU A 956 -32.32 -13.89 11.31
CA LEU A 956 -32.17 -12.52 11.78
C LEU A 956 -32.62 -12.37 13.24
N LYS A 957 -31.74 -11.86 14.10
CA LYS A 957 -32.05 -11.45 15.48
C LYS A 957 -31.58 -10.03 15.73
N PHE A 958 -32.45 -9.16 16.23
CA PHE A 958 -32.05 -7.81 16.60
C PHE A 958 -32.84 -7.28 17.79
N GLY A 959 -32.27 -6.27 18.46
CA GLY A 959 -32.86 -5.62 19.63
C GLY A 959 -32.11 -4.34 20.01
N TRP A 960 -32.69 -3.54 20.89
CA TRP A 960 -32.10 -2.27 21.34
C TRP A 960 -32.46 -1.96 22.79
N LYS A 961 -31.69 -1.01 23.34
CA LYS A 961 -32.01 -0.22 24.52
C LYS A 961 -31.93 1.25 24.12
N TYR A 962 -32.98 2.03 24.34
CA TYR A 962 -33.00 3.43 23.99
C TYR A 962 -33.64 4.28 25.09
N TYR A 963 -32.88 5.25 25.59
CA TYR A 963 -33.29 6.17 26.64
C TYR A 963 -33.01 7.62 26.23
N ASP A 964 -34.05 8.45 26.22
CA ASP A 964 -33.98 9.89 25.94
C ASP A 964 -34.73 10.68 27.01
N LYS A 965 -33.97 11.15 28.01
CA LYS A 965 -34.51 11.93 29.14
C LYS A 965 -35.35 13.16 28.72
N PRO A 966 -34.93 14.00 27.74
CA PRO A 966 -35.72 15.17 27.33
C PRO A 966 -37.12 14.82 26.81
N SER A 967 -37.26 13.66 26.17
CA SER A 967 -38.53 13.21 25.60
C SER A 967 -39.28 12.25 26.53
N GLU A 968 -38.74 11.95 27.72
CA GLU A 968 -39.23 10.89 28.63
C GLU A 968 -39.49 9.56 27.91
N PHE A 969 -38.68 9.25 26.89
CA PHE A 969 -38.83 8.06 26.07
C PHE A 969 -37.81 7.01 26.50
N GLU A 970 -38.30 5.83 26.88
CA GLU A 970 -37.50 4.66 27.23
C GLU A 970 -38.13 3.41 26.60
N ASP A 971 -37.32 2.65 25.87
CA ASP A 971 -37.74 1.39 25.29
C ASP A 971 -36.57 0.39 25.27
N ILE A 972 -36.85 -0.85 25.66
CA ILE A 972 -35.89 -1.95 25.65
C ILE A 972 -36.61 -3.15 25.05
N SER A 973 -36.11 -3.63 23.91
CA SER A 973 -36.69 -4.81 23.27
C SER A 973 -36.52 -6.05 24.16
N SER A 974 -37.53 -6.92 24.19
CA SER A 974 -37.58 -8.13 25.02
C SER A 974 -36.33 -9.05 24.95
N ASN A 975 -35.70 -9.17 23.78
CA ASN A 975 -34.51 -10.00 23.55
C ASN A 975 -33.17 -9.27 23.77
N TYR A 976 -33.16 -7.97 24.10
CA TYR A 976 -31.95 -7.15 24.19
C TYR A 976 -30.91 -7.72 25.16
N HIS A 977 -31.33 -8.12 26.37
CA HIS A 977 -30.38 -8.58 27.39
C HIS A 977 -29.67 -9.89 26.98
N ALA A 978 -30.37 -10.80 26.30
CA ALA A 978 -29.77 -12.03 25.78
C ALA A 978 -28.76 -11.70 24.66
N LEU A 979 -29.15 -10.86 23.71
CA LEU A 979 -28.26 -10.40 22.63
C LEU A 979 -27.03 -9.66 23.18
N ARG A 980 -27.21 -8.79 24.17
CA ARG A 980 -26.12 -8.05 24.81
C ARG A 980 -25.13 -8.96 25.53
N SER A 981 -25.60 -10.05 26.14
CA SER A 981 -24.71 -11.01 26.78
C SER A 981 -23.80 -11.72 25.77
N GLN A 982 -24.36 -12.11 24.61
CA GLN A 982 -23.57 -12.70 23.52
C GLN A 982 -22.62 -11.69 22.89
N GLU A 983 -23.10 -10.46 22.66
CA GLU A 983 -22.29 -9.35 22.13
C GLU A 983 -21.11 -9.01 23.04
N ASN A 984 -21.29 -9.05 24.37
CA ASN A 984 -20.22 -8.84 25.33
C ASN A 984 -19.11 -9.89 25.19
N GLU A 985 -19.44 -11.17 24.97
CA GLU A 985 -18.43 -12.22 24.73
C GLU A 985 -17.66 -11.98 23.42
N GLU A 986 -18.36 -11.61 22.35
CA GLU A 986 -17.71 -11.26 21.09
C GLU A 986 -16.84 -10.01 21.21
N GLN A 987 -17.28 -9.01 21.98
CA GLN A 987 -16.53 -7.80 22.24
C GLN A 987 -15.24 -8.11 23.02
N ARG A 988 -15.26 -9.04 24.00
CA ARG A 988 -14.02 -9.48 24.67
C ARG A 988 -13.05 -10.15 23.72
N ARG A 989 -13.54 -11.03 22.84
CA ARG A 989 -12.70 -11.67 21.80
C ARG A 989 -12.10 -10.65 20.84
N GLU A 990 -12.88 -9.63 20.46
CA GLU A 990 -12.40 -8.53 19.62
C GLU A 990 -11.35 -7.69 20.34
N GLU A 991 -11.56 -7.32 21.61
CA GLU A 991 -10.61 -6.53 22.40
C GLU A 991 -9.31 -7.31 22.66
N ALA A 992 -9.37 -8.63 22.85
CA ALA A 992 -8.18 -9.48 22.89
C ALA A 992 -7.41 -9.47 21.55
N ARG A 993 -8.12 -9.45 20.40
CA ARG A 993 -7.49 -9.30 19.07
C ARG A 993 -6.92 -7.90 18.86
N ILE A 994 -7.59 -6.84 19.32
CA ILE A 994 -7.07 -5.47 19.29
C ILE A 994 -5.78 -5.40 20.10
N LEU A 995 -5.77 -5.92 21.33
CA LEU A 995 -4.57 -5.95 22.16
C LEU A 995 -3.45 -6.80 21.54
N TYR A 996 -3.78 -7.95 20.92
CA TYR A 996 -2.83 -8.73 20.12
C TYR A 996 -2.20 -7.88 18.99
N VAL A 997 -3.01 -7.10 18.26
CA VAL A 997 -2.49 -6.19 17.22
C VAL A 997 -1.54 -5.16 17.83
N ALA A 998 -1.92 -4.53 18.94
CA ALA A 998 -1.14 -3.51 19.64
C ALA A 998 0.24 -4.06 20.06
N MET A 999 0.25 -5.22 20.74
CA MET A 999 1.46 -5.87 21.20
C MET A 999 2.38 -6.24 20.02
N THR A 1000 1.82 -6.83 18.96
CA THR A 1000 2.60 -7.26 17.78
C THR A 1000 3.09 -6.13 16.86
N ARG A 1001 2.88 -4.86 17.23
CA ARG A 1001 3.51 -3.72 16.53
C ARG A 1001 4.96 -3.49 16.95
N ALA A 1002 5.36 -3.98 18.13
CA ALA A 1002 6.69 -3.78 18.68
C ALA A 1002 7.74 -4.66 18.01
N GLU A 1003 8.89 -4.07 17.67
CA GLU A 1003 10.06 -4.79 17.15
C GLU A 1003 10.98 -5.25 18.28
N GLN A 1004 11.32 -4.36 19.21
CA GLN A 1004 12.36 -4.59 20.23
C GLN A 1004 11.83 -4.56 21.66
N SER A 1005 10.89 -3.65 21.96
CA SER A 1005 10.37 -3.44 23.32
C SER A 1005 8.86 -3.16 23.35
N LEU A 1006 8.17 -3.78 24.30
CA LEU A 1006 6.78 -3.51 24.64
C LEU A 1006 6.67 -3.16 26.14
N LYS A 1007 6.02 -2.03 26.44
CA LYS A 1007 5.80 -1.57 27.81
C LYS A 1007 4.34 -1.23 28.03
N ILE A 1008 3.81 -1.63 29.16
CA ILE A 1008 2.41 -1.42 29.53
C ILE A 1008 2.38 -0.75 30.90
N TYR A 1009 1.79 0.44 30.97
CA TYR A 1009 1.71 1.25 32.19
C TYR A 1009 0.38 1.08 32.89
N GLU A 1010 0.30 1.50 34.16
CA GLU A 1010 -0.95 1.56 34.93
C GLU A 1010 -1.63 0.18 35.06
N LEU A 1011 -0.87 -0.88 35.32
CA LEU A 1011 -1.44 -2.19 35.66
C LEU A 1011 -1.65 -2.30 37.16
N ASP A 1012 -2.89 -2.47 37.60
CA ASP A 1012 -3.19 -2.69 39.01
C ASP A 1012 -2.66 -4.06 39.47
N ASP A 1013 -2.13 -4.15 40.69
CA ASP A 1013 -1.56 -5.35 41.33
C ASP A 1013 -2.59 -6.48 41.60
N THR A 1014 -3.82 -6.33 41.10
CA THR A 1014 -4.91 -7.27 41.34
C THR A 1014 -4.72 -8.55 40.53
N GLN A 1015 -4.07 -9.55 41.14
CA GLN A 1015 -4.03 -10.95 40.71
C GLN A 1015 -5.40 -11.66 40.75
N GLU A 1016 -6.51 -10.95 40.63
CA GLU A 1016 -7.80 -11.62 40.42
C GLU A 1016 -7.90 -11.95 38.92
N SER A 1017 -7.66 -13.22 38.61
CA SER A 1017 -8.10 -13.86 37.37
C SER A 1017 -9.60 -13.62 37.22
N ALA A 1018 -9.98 -12.52 36.57
CA ALA A 1018 -11.36 -12.27 36.21
C ALA A 1018 -11.74 -13.31 35.15
N ASP A 1019 -12.68 -14.20 35.47
CA ASP A 1019 -13.26 -15.14 34.49
C ASP A 1019 -13.88 -14.39 33.29
N TYR A 1020 -14.19 -13.10 33.47
CA TYR A 1020 -14.85 -12.24 32.49
C TYR A 1020 -14.14 -10.87 32.39
N PRO A 1021 -13.05 -10.76 31.62
CA PRO A 1021 -12.26 -9.54 31.54
C PRO A 1021 -13.06 -8.40 30.88
N ASN A 1022 -12.83 -7.18 31.34
CA ASN A 1022 -13.45 -5.95 30.89
C ASN A 1022 -12.44 -4.81 30.65
N THR A 1023 -11.17 -5.04 30.94
CA THR A 1023 -10.07 -4.11 30.66
C THR A 1023 -8.93 -4.86 29.97
N TRP A 1024 -8.04 -4.14 29.27
CA TRP A 1024 -6.82 -4.75 28.75
C TRP A 1024 -5.89 -5.22 29.87
N GLY A 1025 -5.91 -4.53 31.03
CA GLY A 1025 -5.17 -4.96 32.21
C GLY A 1025 -5.61 -6.33 32.71
N GLU A 1026 -6.92 -6.57 32.82
CA GLU A 1026 -7.47 -7.87 33.18
C GLU A 1026 -7.11 -8.95 32.15
N LEU A 1027 -7.18 -8.64 30.84
CA LEU A 1027 -6.76 -9.56 29.77
C LEU A 1027 -5.30 -9.99 29.89
N LEU A 1028 -4.40 -9.09 30.33
CA LEU A 1028 -2.97 -9.37 30.49
C LEU A 1028 -2.65 -10.21 31.74
N LEU A 1029 -3.41 -10.00 32.82
CA LEU A 1029 -3.22 -10.66 34.12
C LEU A 1029 -3.93 -12.02 34.25
N MET A 1030 -4.84 -12.32 33.33
CA MET A 1030 -5.53 -13.62 33.18
C MET A 1030 -4.58 -14.81 33.04
#